data_AF-A0A8C5C431-F1
#
_entry.id   AF-A0A8C5C431-F1
#
_cell.length_a   1.000
_cell.length_b   1.000
_cell.length_c   1.000
_cell.angle_alpha   90.00
_cell.angle_beta   90.00
_cell.angle_gamma   90.00
#
_symmetry.space_group_name_H-M   'P 1'
#
loop_
_entity.id
_entity.type
_entity.pdbx_description
1 polymer ?
#
loop_
_entity_poly.entity_id
_entity_poly.type
_entity_poly.pdbx_seq_one_letter_code
_entity_poly.pdbx_strand_id
1 'polypeptide(L)'
;MRCGWLSGVLLLCFVELIWAQLRYSIAEEGRVGAVVGHVAKDLGLDISTLVSRRFRIVSGTNHALFNLNLNNGVLHVEKKIDREELCETNICVINLKVVVENPLEIHYVAVEITDVNDHSPTFPDTEQHLEIPEHIPPGTRFQIHAARDPDVGINAVRFYRLSTNDLFDFEVTDSEEDKIPFLVLKKPLDRENQAEHVLVLTALDGGNPSKSGKLNLTITVLDTNDNRPIFSQDTYTVSLVENAPFGTLVVKLNATDLDLGLNSEIEYSFGKTQKKKVLDAFSLDSITGEIRVKGMVDFEDTEIYRVALQASDKGQPPWNAEGRVIIKIKDVNDNNPDIEITSLSNVVPEDVKAGSVIALISVTDRDAGDNGKVKCTISQNVPFDLTPSIQDNMYSLVVKGQLDRELKSDYEITITATDCGQPPLSTVQSLSIHVSDVNDNAPKFSRSPIELYLVENNIPSASIFSVSAFDNDLNENAAISYKIVRGDGPKNEIASFLNINNDNGQIFAMKSFDFESLKSFQFKVVAIDSGTPPLSGNVTINTFILDQNDNAPVIMYPVSSNGTAEGIEEVPRNVPAGHLVTKVRAYDADIGYNGWLLFSLQEVSDHSLFGLDRYTGRIRTLRSFTETDEAQHKLVILVKDNGNMSLSATATVVVKLVEPKEDISASDVKGSTQHNDEDNLSFYLIITLSSVSALFLISIIVLIAMQCTKTTDLSSKYLPETNYDGTLCHSIQYRSGEKRYMLVGPRMSIGSTIVPGSNGNTLVVPDRRSTSAEEVSDHSLFGLDRYTGRIRTLRSFTETDEAQHKLVILVKDNGNVSLSATATVVVKLVEPKEAISASDVKSAATDIGDSGVTFYLMITLASVSTLFLISIIVLIAMQCSKTTDVSSKYLPETNYDGTLCHSIQYRSGEKRYMLVGPRMSIGSTIVPGSNGNTLVVPDRRSTSTEAYENEQGASFVKCEKNISPLGASVTPRSRCTIPFLPSPFV
;
A
#
# COMPACT_ATOMS: atom_id res chain seq x y z
N MET A 1 -13.23 -118.03 89.36
CA MET A 1 -12.92 -116.68 89.86
C MET A 1 -11.60 -116.76 90.63
N ARG A 2 -10.58 -115.93 90.38
CA ARG A 2 -10.46 -114.84 89.38
C ARG A 2 -9.06 -114.84 88.72
N CYS A 3 -8.91 -114.57 87.42
CA CYS A 3 -9.40 -115.31 86.24
C CYS A 3 -8.76 -114.72 84.96
N GLY A 4 -8.36 -115.57 84.00
CA GLY A 4 -7.85 -115.16 82.67
C GLY A 4 -6.50 -115.82 82.36
N TRP A 5 -6.43 -117.16 82.19
CA TRP A 5 -6.60 -117.88 80.90
C TRP A 5 -5.50 -117.48 79.88
N LEU A 6 -4.42 -118.26 79.73
CA LEU A 6 -4.28 -119.61 79.10
C LEU A 6 -4.15 -119.51 77.56
N SER A 7 -3.19 -120.16 76.88
CA SER A 7 -2.20 -121.16 77.34
C SER A 7 -0.84 -120.98 76.66
N GLY A 8 0.23 -121.47 77.30
CA GLY A 8 1.52 -121.75 76.66
C GLY A 8 1.64 -123.22 76.22
N VAL A 9 2.88 -123.69 75.99
CA VAL A 9 3.27 -124.96 75.31
C VAL A 9 3.07 -124.82 73.79
N LEU A 10 4.02 -125.14 72.91
CA LEU A 10 5.05 -126.20 72.94
C LEU A 10 6.47 -125.70 72.60
N LEU A 11 7.49 -126.21 73.29
CA LEU A 11 8.90 -126.06 72.92
C LEU A 11 9.35 -127.29 72.12
N LEU A 12 9.76 -127.09 70.86
CA LEU A 12 10.48 -128.11 70.07
C LEU A 12 11.73 -127.47 69.45
N CYS A 13 12.89 -128.01 69.79
CA CYS A 13 14.17 -127.52 69.28
C CYS A 13 14.45 -128.10 67.90
N PHE A 14 14.10 -127.36 66.85
CA PHE A 14 14.69 -127.56 65.52
C PHE A 14 15.91 -126.64 65.41
N VAL A 15 17.10 -127.24 65.45
CA VAL A 15 18.33 -126.59 65.02
C VAL A 15 18.39 -126.69 63.50
N GLU A 16 17.93 -125.66 62.80
CA GLU A 16 18.23 -125.55 61.38
C GLU A 16 19.74 -125.32 61.20
N LEU A 17 20.39 -126.15 60.40
CA LEU A 17 21.78 -125.94 60.04
C LEU A 17 21.87 -124.74 59.10
N ILE A 18 22.36 -123.62 59.60
CA ILE A 18 22.75 -122.48 58.78
C ILE A 18 23.89 -122.92 57.86
N TRP A 19 23.58 -123.23 56.60
CA TRP A 19 24.57 -123.41 55.54
C TRP A 19 25.13 -122.03 55.17
N ALA A 20 26.15 -121.60 55.91
CA ALA A 20 26.86 -120.35 55.65
C ALA A 20 27.62 -120.46 54.32
N GLN A 21 27.12 -119.82 53.27
CA GLN A 21 27.86 -119.62 52.03
C GLN A 21 29.07 -118.72 52.32
N LEU A 22 30.28 -119.18 51.96
CA LEU A 22 31.47 -118.36 52.10
C LEU A 22 31.39 -117.16 51.16
N ARG A 23 31.66 -115.96 51.69
CA ARG A 23 31.81 -114.72 50.92
C ARG A 23 33.19 -114.14 51.17
N TYR A 24 33.87 -113.77 50.09
CA TYR A 24 35.04 -112.90 50.12
C TYR A 24 34.78 -111.69 49.24
N SER A 25 35.39 -110.56 49.56
CA SER A 25 35.49 -109.42 48.66
C SER A 25 36.94 -109.23 48.23
N ILE A 26 37.14 -108.78 46.99
CA ILE A 26 38.45 -108.36 46.50
C ILE A 26 38.29 -107.17 45.55
N ALA A 27 39.21 -106.22 45.64
CA ALA A 27 39.32 -105.14 44.68
C ALA A 27 39.73 -105.69 43.31
N GLU A 28 39.13 -105.14 42.25
CA GLU A 28 39.70 -105.25 40.92
C GLU A 28 41.05 -104.52 40.80
N GLU A 29 41.73 -104.67 39.66
CA GLU A 29 43.15 -104.29 39.51
C GLU A 29 44.09 -104.91 40.55
N GLY A 30 43.59 -105.90 41.29
CA GLY A 30 44.33 -106.73 42.21
C GLY A 30 45.49 -107.43 41.51
N ARG A 31 46.69 -107.30 42.08
CA ARG A 31 47.91 -107.93 41.56
C ARG A 31 47.68 -109.45 41.40
N VAL A 32 48.07 -110.01 40.27
CA VAL A 32 48.10 -111.47 40.09
C VAL A 32 48.92 -112.11 41.20
N GLY A 33 48.38 -113.16 41.82
CA GLY A 33 48.89 -113.76 43.06
C GLY A 33 48.34 -113.16 44.36
N ALA A 34 47.50 -112.12 44.32
CA ALA A 34 46.85 -111.56 45.51
C ALA A 34 45.93 -112.60 46.18
N VAL A 35 45.95 -112.62 47.52
CA VAL A 35 45.15 -113.54 48.33
C VAL A 35 43.73 -113.01 48.45
N VAL A 36 42.76 -113.82 48.02
CA VAL A 36 41.32 -113.56 48.18
C VAL A 36 40.82 -114.06 49.54
N GLY A 37 41.29 -115.23 50.00
CA GLY A 37 40.80 -115.84 51.23
C GLY A 37 41.38 -117.21 51.57
N HIS A 38 41.28 -117.62 52.84
CA HIS A 38 41.84 -118.87 53.36
C HIS A 38 40.82 -120.01 53.35
N VAL A 39 40.30 -120.34 52.16
CA VAL A 39 39.13 -121.23 51.96
C VAL A 39 39.21 -122.55 52.74
N ALA A 40 40.34 -123.25 52.78
CA ALA A 40 40.43 -124.47 53.58
C ALA A 40 40.24 -124.23 55.09
N LYS A 41 40.91 -123.21 55.64
CA LYS A 41 40.85 -122.86 57.06
C LYS A 41 39.43 -122.44 57.46
N ASP A 42 38.81 -121.62 56.62
CA ASP A 42 37.50 -121.02 56.93
C ASP A 42 36.33 -122.01 56.64
N LEU A 43 36.59 -123.10 55.90
CA LEU A 43 35.76 -124.32 55.83
C LEU A 43 36.10 -125.38 56.90
N GLY A 44 37.09 -125.14 57.76
CA GLY A 44 37.53 -126.10 58.80
C GLY A 44 38.26 -127.35 58.28
N LEU A 45 38.76 -127.33 57.05
CA LEU A 45 39.50 -128.42 56.42
C LEU A 45 40.98 -128.41 56.83
N ASP A 46 41.49 -129.53 57.35
CA ASP A 46 42.92 -129.64 57.69
C ASP A 46 43.81 -129.64 56.43
N ILE A 47 44.83 -128.78 56.47
CA ILE A 47 45.78 -128.52 55.38
C ILE A 47 46.50 -129.80 54.95
N SER A 48 46.80 -130.71 55.89
CA SER A 48 47.47 -131.98 55.56
C SER A 48 46.63 -132.88 54.62
N THR A 49 45.31 -132.73 54.64
CA THR A 49 44.39 -133.58 53.88
C THR A 49 44.09 -133.08 52.47
N LEU A 50 44.27 -131.79 52.19
CA LEU A 50 43.76 -131.12 50.98
C LEU A 50 44.24 -131.76 49.66
N VAL A 51 45.51 -132.16 49.60
CA VAL A 51 46.10 -132.84 48.43
C VAL A 51 45.49 -134.23 48.26
N SER A 52 45.35 -135.00 49.34
CA SER A 52 44.75 -136.34 49.31
C SER A 52 43.25 -136.32 48.98
N ARG A 53 42.56 -135.25 49.38
CA ARG A 53 41.13 -134.98 49.12
C ARG A 53 40.89 -134.13 47.86
N ARG A 54 41.92 -133.90 47.03
CA ARG A 54 41.83 -133.22 45.71
C ARG A 54 41.04 -131.89 45.73
N PHE A 55 41.28 -131.07 46.76
CA PHE A 55 40.57 -129.80 46.95
C PHE A 55 40.73 -128.86 45.74
N ARG A 56 39.67 -128.57 44.99
CA ARG A 56 39.76 -127.86 43.69
C ARG A 56 38.54 -127.01 43.35
N ILE A 57 38.75 -125.97 42.56
CA ILE A 57 37.66 -125.19 41.94
C ILE A 57 37.12 -125.96 40.73
N VAL A 58 35.80 -126.09 40.62
CA VAL A 58 35.11 -126.53 39.40
C VAL A 58 34.72 -125.28 38.60
N SER A 59 35.64 -124.85 37.74
CA SER A 59 35.47 -123.66 36.91
C SER A 59 34.36 -123.85 35.86
N GLY A 60 33.58 -122.79 35.63
CA GLY A 60 32.61 -122.72 34.55
C GLY A 60 33.22 -122.26 33.23
N THR A 61 32.38 -121.72 32.34
CA THR A 61 32.80 -121.14 31.05
C THR A 61 33.62 -119.86 31.21
N ASN A 62 33.38 -119.09 32.26
CA ASN A 62 34.21 -117.94 32.59
C ASN A 62 35.57 -118.46 33.10
N HIS A 63 36.65 -118.04 32.43
CA HIS A 63 38.00 -118.56 32.65
C HIS A 63 38.44 -118.46 34.12
N ALA A 64 39.45 -119.27 34.50
CA ALA A 64 40.02 -119.26 35.84
C ALA A 64 40.69 -117.90 36.18
N LEU A 65 39.88 -116.95 36.66
CA LEU A 65 40.30 -115.68 37.27
C LEU A 65 40.91 -115.92 38.65
N PHE A 66 40.50 -117.00 39.32
CA PHE A 66 40.98 -117.43 40.63
C PHE A 66 41.51 -118.85 40.58
N ASN A 67 42.57 -119.11 41.34
CA ASN A 67 43.19 -120.41 41.53
C ASN A 67 43.31 -120.72 43.02
N LEU A 68 43.35 -122.01 43.39
CA LEU A 68 43.37 -122.45 44.78
C LEU A 68 44.64 -123.26 45.06
N ASN A 69 45.48 -122.74 45.94
CA ASN A 69 46.76 -123.34 46.26
C ASN A 69 46.59 -124.58 47.14
N LEU A 70 46.88 -125.75 46.60
CA LEU A 70 46.70 -127.06 47.24
C LEU A 70 47.52 -127.26 48.52
N ASN A 71 48.61 -126.51 48.70
CA ASN A 71 49.56 -126.70 49.81
C ASN A 71 49.16 -125.94 51.09
N ASN A 72 48.26 -124.96 50.99
CA ASN A 72 47.82 -124.11 52.11
C ASN A 72 46.33 -123.75 52.08
N GLY A 73 45.59 -124.17 51.03
CA GLY A 73 44.15 -123.98 50.90
C GLY A 73 43.71 -122.55 50.59
N VAL A 74 44.60 -121.72 50.04
CA VAL A 74 44.37 -120.28 49.81
C VAL A 74 43.90 -120.01 48.38
N LEU A 75 42.78 -119.29 48.26
CA LEU A 75 42.29 -118.75 47.00
C LEU A 75 43.07 -117.48 46.66
N HIS A 76 43.59 -117.42 45.44
CA HIS A 76 44.38 -116.31 44.94
C HIS A 76 44.00 -115.95 43.49
N VAL A 77 44.30 -114.72 43.10
CA VAL A 77 44.05 -114.19 41.75
C VAL A 77 45.05 -114.80 40.76
N GLU A 78 44.55 -115.37 39.66
CA GLU A 78 45.35 -116.00 38.59
C GLU A 78 45.48 -115.09 37.35
N LYS A 79 44.52 -114.19 37.14
CA LYS A 79 44.49 -113.21 36.04
C LYS A 79 44.06 -111.83 36.57
N LYS A 80 44.45 -110.74 35.87
CA LYS A 80 43.88 -109.40 36.08
C LYS A 80 42.35 -109.51 36.11
N ILE A 81 41.73 -108.84 37.07
CA ILE A 81 40.28 -108.72 37.21
C ILE A 81 39.94 -107.28 36.85
N ASP A 82 38.99 -107.16 35.93
CA ASP A 82 38.53 -105.94 35.26
C ASP A 82 36.99 -106.06 35.35
N ARG A 83 36.34 -105.19 36.11
CA ARG A 83 34.91 -105.32 36.42
C ARG A 83 34.07 -104.85 35.25
N GLU A 84 34.54 -103.89 34.47
CA GLU A 84 33.88 -103.29 33.32
C GLU A 84 33.71 -104.31 32.19
N GLU A 85 34.73 -105.14 31.91
CA GLU A 85 34.59 -106.26 30.95
C GLU A 85 33.68 -107.39 31.50
N LEU A 86 33.61 -107.58 32.83
CA LEU A 86 32.94 -108.74 33.44
C LEU A 86 31.48 -108.51 33.89
N CYS A 87 31.07 -107.27 34.17
CA CYS A 87 29.87 -106.97 34.95
C CYS A 87 29.21 -105.62 34.59
N GLU A 88 28.22 -105.67 33.69
CA GLU A 88 27.36 -104.53 33.29
C GLU A 88 26.42 -103.99 34.39
N THR A 89 26.54 -104.45 35.65
CA THR A 89 25.59 -104.11 36.73
C THR A 89 26.30 -103.83 38.06
N ASN A 90 25.66 -103.00 38.90
CA ASN A 90 26.14 -102.50 40.19
C ASN A 90 26.56 -103.56 41.25
N ILE A 91 26.39 -104.86 40.99
CA ILE A 91 26.72 -105.95 41.93
C ILE A 91 27.47 -107.06 41.18
N CYS A 92 28.80 -106.98 41.16
CA CYS A 92 29.66 -107.95 40.50
C CYS A 92 30.06 -109.10 41.43
N VAL A 93 29.39 -110.25 41.32
CA VAL A 93 29.63 -111.42 42.20
C VAL A 93 29.90 -112.70 41.40
N ILE A 94 31.13 -113.19 41.47
CA ILE A 94 31.57 -114.43 40.84
C ILE A 94 31.33 -115.61 41.81
N ASN A 95 30.43 -116.52 41.42
CA ASN A 95 30.07 -117.68 42.23
C ASN A 95 30.93 -118.90 41.88
N LEU A 96 31.95 -119.17 42.69
CA LEU A 96 32.84 -120.32 42.58
C LEU A 96 32.24 -121.56 43.27
N LYS A 97 32.47 -122.73 42.66
CA LYS A 97 32.13 -124.04 43.24
C LYS A 97 33.42 -124.76 43.59
N VAL A 98 33.68 -124.93 44.88
CA VAL A 98 34.88 -125.61 45.38
C VAL A 98 34.49 -127.02 45.82
N VAL A 99 35.21 -128.03 45.36
CA VAL A 99 34.91 -129.44 45.60
C VAL A 99 36.04 -130.10 46.39
N VAL A 100 35.65 -130.89 47.38
CA VAL A 100 36.51 -131.78 48.15
C VAL A 100 36.06 -133.22 47.84
N GLU A 101 36.99 -134.13 47.55
CA GLU A 101 36.71 -135.54 47.29
C GLU A 101 37.00 -136.40 48.55
N ASN A 102 36.30 -137.52 48.70
CA ASN A 102 36.44 -138.51 49.80
C ASN A 102 36.36 -137.97 51.26
N PRO A 103 35.17 -137.79 51.86
CA PRO A 103 33.84 -137.79 51.22
C PRO A 103 33.69 -136.64 50.23
N LEU A 104 32.70 -136.74 49.33
CA LEU A 104 32.43 -135.70 48.34
C LEU A 104 31.64 -134.55 48.99
N GLU A 105 32.25 -133.37 49.03
CA GLU A 105 31.65 -132.13 49.54
C GLU A 105 31.71 -131.05 48.44
N ILE A 106 30.67 -130.21 48.36
CA ILE A 106 30.60 -129.08 47.43
C ILE A 106 30.31 -127.81 48.23
N HIS A 107 31.29 -126.90 48.25
CA HIS A 107 31.23 -125.64 48.96
C HIS A 107 31.10 -124.49 47.97
N TYR A 108 30.10 -123.65 48.17
CA TYR A 108 29.86 -122.47 47.34
C TYR A 108 30.58 -121.27 47.93
N VAL A 109 31.45 -120.64 47.14
CA VAL A 109 32.23 -119.46 47.52
C VAL A 109 31.87 -118.34 46.57
N ALA A 110 31.18 -117.31 47.06
CA ALA A 110 30.97 -116.09 46.30
C ALA A 110 32.18 -115.15 46.50
N VAL A 111 32.74 -114.66 45.40
CA VAL A 111 33.73 -113.59 45.40
C VAL A 111 33.07 -112.34 44.84
N GLU A 112 32.90 -111.34 45.69
CA GLU A 112 32.39 -110.02 45.35
C GLU A 112 33.57 -109.16 44.85
N ILE A 113 33.49 -108.71 43.60
CA ILE A 113 34.48 -107.79 43.03
C ILE A 113 34.05 -106.38 43.44
N THR A 114 34.86 -105.73 44.26
CA THR A 114 34.60 -104.35 44.70
C THR A 114 35.25 -103.38 43.73
N ASP A 115 34.42 -102.48 43.22
CA ASP A 115 34.77 -101.41 42.28
C ASP A 115 35.96 -100.56 42.75
N VAL A 116 36.88 -100.25 41.83
CA VAL A 116 38.02 -99.36 42.05
C VAL A 116 37.97 -98.22 41.04
N ASN A 117 38.14 -96.98 41.51
CA ASN A 117 38.23 -95.82 40.61
C ASN A 117 39.51 -95.90 39.75
N ASP A 118 39.44 -96.54 38.59
CA ASP A 118 40.51 -96.61 37.60
C ASP A 118 40.15 -95.87 36.30
N HIS A 119 38.87 -95.85 35.89
CA HIS A 119 38.32 -94.94 34.89
C HIS A 119 38.04 -93.53 35.46
N SER A 120 37.37 -92.66 34.70
CA SER A 120 37.10 -91.26 35.10
C SER A 120 36.00 -90.67 34.22
N PRO A 121 35.30 -89.59 34.66
CA PRO A 121 34.20 -89.04 33.89
C PRO A 121 34.65 -88.56 32.51
N THR A 122 34.00 -89.03 31.45
CA THR A 122 34.28 -88.64 30.05
C THR A 122 33.03 -88.09 29.39
N PHE A 123 33.15 -86.96 28.70
CA PHE A 123 32.09 -86.44 27.84
C PHE A 123 32.20 -87.06 26.43
N PRO A 124 31.09 -87.21 25.68
CA PRO A 124 31.13 -87.70 24.30
C PRO A 124 31.96 -86.80 23.37
N ASP A 125 31.89 -85.48 23.61
CA ASP A 125 32.57 -84.43 22.87
C ASP A 125 33.51 -83.65 23.79
N THR A 126 34.47 -82.92 23.21
CA THR A 126 35.37 -82.02 23.97
C THR A 126 34.87 -80.58 24.02
N GLU A 127 33.98 -80.21 23.10
CA GLU A 127 33.32 -78.91 23.00
C GLU A 127 31.88 -79.12 22.51
N GLN A 128 30.93 -78.38 23.09
CA GLN A 128 29.53 -78.34 22.67
C GLN A 128 29.15 -76.89 22.38
N HIS A 129 28.71 -76.62 21.15
CA HIS A 129 28.21 -75.31 20.75
C HIS A 129 26.71 -75.17 21.07
N LEU A 130 26.29 -73.98 21.49
CA LEU A 130 24.90 -73.65 21.82
C LEU A 130 24.53 -72.29 21.21
N GLU A 131 23.59 -72.30 20.27
CA GLU A 131 22.98 -71.10 19.71
C GLU A 131 21.76 -70.70 20.57
N ILE A 132 21.81 -69.53 21.21
CA ILE A 132 20.77 -69.07 22.15
C ILE A 132 20.32 -67.66 21.77
N PRO A 133 19.05 -67.43 21.35
CA PRO A 133 18.53 -66.09 21.13
C PRO A 133 18.48 -65.25 22.41
N GLU A 134 18.75 -63.95 22.32
CA GLU A 134 18.86 -63.12 23.53
C GLU A 134 17.53 -62.84 24.23
N HIS A 135 16.42 -62.79 23.48
CA HIS A 135 15.07 -62.62 24.00
C HIS A 135 14.57 -63.79 24.87
N ILE A 136 15.38 -64.84 25.06
CA ILE A 136 15.02 -65.99 25.87
C ILE A 136 14.92 -65.60 27.36
N PRO A 137 13.79 -65.89 28.05
CA PRO A 137 13.61 -65.47 29.42
C PRO A 137 14.52 -66.25 30.41
N PRO A 138 15.00 -65.59 31.47
CA PRO A 138 15.64 -66.26 32.60
C PRO A 138 14.76 -67.37 33.19
N GLY A 139 15.40 -68.47 33.61
CA GLY A 139 14.77 -69.72 34.00
C GLY A 139 14.71 -70.77 32.89
N THR A 140 14.99 -70.40 31.63
CA THR A 140 15.07 -71.34 30.50
C THR A 140 16.23 -72.32 30.68
N ARG A 141 16.00 -73.59 30.35
CA ARG A 141 16.92 -74.71 30.54
C ARG A 141 17.40 -75.28 29.21
N PHE A 142 18.69 -75.50 29.08
CA PHE A 142 19.33 -76.11 27.90
C PHE A 142 20.00 -77.42 28.31
N GLN A 143 19.70 -78.51 27.61
CA GLN A 143 20.27 -79.83 27.92
C GLN A 143 21.71 -79.92 27.42
N ILE A 144 22.62 -80.33 28.30
CA ILE A 144 24.04 -80.53 28.01
C ILE A 144 24.32 -82.03 27.86
N HIS A 145 25.34 -82.40 27.10
CA HIS A 145 25.77 -83.80 27.04
C HIS A 145 26.27 -84.27 28.43
N ALA A 146 25.72 -85.39 28.91
CA ALA A 146 26.13 -85.99 30.17
C ALA A 146 27.53 -86.60 30.05
N ALA A 147 28.33 -86.49 31.11
CA ALA A 147 29.54 -87.28 31.24
C ALA A 147 29.17 -88.72 31.65
N ARG A 148 29.93 -89.69 31.15
CA ARG A 148 29.82 -91.10 31.48
C ARG A 148 31.08 -91.57 32.18
N ASP A 149 30.91 -92.44 33.16
CA ASP A 149 31.98 -93.11 33.87
C ASP A 149 31.62 -94.61 33.94
N PRO A 150 32.50 -95.54 33.55
CA PRO A 150 32.28 -96.98 33.70
C PRO A 150 32.19 -97.44 35.17
N ASP A 151 32.91 -96.75 36.06
CA ASP A 151 32.92 -96.96 37.51
C ASP A 151 31.50 -96.91 38.13
N VAL A 152 31.23 -97.68 39.19
CA VAL A 152 29.91 -97.72 39.85
C VAL A 152 29.86 -97.09 41.26
N GLY A 153 28.65 -96.79 41.72
CA GLY A 153 28.34 -96.46 43.12
C GLY A 153 28.84 -95.09 43.60
N ILE A 154 30.05 -95.03 44.14
CA ILE A 154 30.69 -93.78 44.60
C ILE A 154 31.73 -93.25 43.62
N ASN A 155 32.32 -94.14 42.82
CA ASN A 155 33.33 -93.82 41.82
C ASN A 155 32.69 -93.39 40.48
N ALA A 156 31.41 -93.69 40.26
CA ALA A 156 30.58 -93.10 39.21
C ALA A 156 30.46 -91.55 39.31
N VAL A 157 30.02 -90.91 38.21
CA VAL A 157 29.80 -89.45 38.14
C VAL A 157 28.96 -88.94 39.32
N ARG A 158 29.61 -88.23 40.24
CA ARG A 158 29.05 -87.87 41.53
C ARG A 158 28.41 -86.48 41.48
N PHE A 159 29.10 -85.50 40.92
CA PHE A 159 28.63 -84.13 40.77
C PHE A 159 29.26 -83.44 39.56
N TYR A 160 28.58 -82.42 39.05
CA TYR A 160 29.08 -81.53 38.00
C TYR A 160 29.40 -80.15 38.61
N ARG A 161 30.29 -79.40 37.95
CA ARG A 161 30.66 -78.03 38.32
C ARG A 161 30.86 -77.19 37.06
N LEU A 162 30.02 -76.19 36.87
CA LEU A 162 30.20 -75.14 35.86
C LEU A 162 31.28 -74.14 36.30
N SER A 163 31.96 -73.52 35.34
CA SER A 163 32.85 -72.38 35.55
C SER A 163 32.11 -71.17 36.15
N THR A 164 32.78 -70.46 37.06
CA THR A 164 32.25 -69.24 37.71
C THR A 164 31.88 -68.19 36.65
N ASN A 165 30.59 -67.87 36.56
CA ASN A 165 30.05 -66.89 35.63
C ASN A 165 28.80 -66.24 36.24
N ASP A 166 28.31 -65.17 35.60
CA ASP A 166 27.25 -64.31 36.13
C ASP A 166 25.89 -64.45 35.39
N LEU A 167 25.84 -65.21 34.30
CA LEU A 167 24.71 -65.26 33.34
C LEU A 167 23.96 -66.59 33.36
N PHE A 168 24.67 -67.69 33.62
CA PHE A 168 24.16 -69.06 33.60
C PHE A 168 24.40 -69.75 34.94
N ASP A 169 23.33 -70.28 35.51
CA ASP A 169 23.37 -71.27 36.59
C ASP A 169 23.36 -72.69 36.02
N PHE A 170 23.43 -73.70 36.89
CA PHE A 170 23.54 -75.09 36.48
C PHE A 170 22.74 -76.03 37.38
N GLU A 171 21.92 -76.89 36.77
CA GLU A 171 21.01 -77.81 37.45
C GLU A 171 21.25 -79.24 36.96
N VAL A 172 21.20 -80.22 37.89
CA VAL A 172 21.26 -81.65 37.56
C VAL A 172 19.91 -82.25 37.86
N THR A 173 19.37 -83.02 36.92
CA THR A 173 18.22 -83.90 37.16
C THR A 173 18.71 -85.33 37.29
N ASP A 174 18.49 -85.95 38.44
CA ASP A 174 18.69 -87.40 38.62
C ASP A 174 17.58 -88.15 37.87
N SER A 175 17.95 -88.96 36.88
CA SER A 175 17.11 -90.03 36.31
C SER A 175 17.35 -91.33 37.08
N GLU A 176 16.53 -92.37 36.86
CA GLU A 176 16.71 -93.66 37.55
C GLU A 176 18.03 -94.37 37.19
N GLU A 177 18.64 -94.03 36.04
CA GLU A 177 19.89 -94.64 35.55
C GLU A 177 21.03 -93.63 35.33
N ASP A 178 20.74 -92.33 35.17
CA ASP A 178 21.69 -91.35 34.60
C ASP A 178 21.53 -89.93 35.21
N LYS A 179 22.61 -89.15 35.29
CA LYS A 179 22.57 -87.75 35.78
C LYS A 179 22.62 -86.75 34.63
N ILE A 180 21.48 -86.15 34.33
CA ILE A 180 21.32 -85.28 33.16
C ILE A 180 21.65 -83.83 33.53
N PRO A 181 22.67 -83.21 32.92
CA PRO A 181 23.05 -81.83 33.18
C PRO A 181 22.23 -80.83 32.36
N PHE A 182 21.77 -79.75 33.00
CA PHE A 182 21.09 -78.63 32.37
C PHE A 182 21.79 -77.30 32.70
N LEU A 183 22.09 -76.52 31.66
CA LEU A 183 22.49 -75.13 31.79
C LEU A 183 21.22 -74.28 31.93
N VAL A 184 21.18 -73.37 32.91
CA VAL A 184 19.97 -72.58 33.21
C VAL A 184 20.27 -71.09 33.10
N LEU A 185 19.54 -70.38 32.24
CA LEU A 185 19.75 -68.94 32.07
C LEU A 185 19.29 -68.17 33.32
N LYS A 186 20.15 -67.33 33.90
CA LYS A 186 19.94 -66.66 35.20
C LYS A 186 19.67 -65.15 35.07
N LYS A 187 20.21 -64.53 34.03
CA LYS A 187 20.00 -63.13 33.63
C LYS A 187 19.68 -63.11 32.12
N PRO A 188 19.01 -62.10 31.58
CA PRO A 188 18.87 -61.97 30.13
C PRO A 188 20.24 -61.92 29.45
N LEU A 189 20.29 -62.34 28.19
CA LEU A 189 21.43 -62.11 27.31
C LEU A 189 21.24 -60.79 26.55
N ASP A 190 22.31 -60.34 25.89
CA ASP A 190 22.47 -59.02 25.27
C ASP A 190 23.65 -59.14 24.30
N ARG A 191 23.38 -59.27 23.01
CA ARG A 191 24.40 -59.56 21.97
C ARG A 191 25.25 -58.34 21.67
N GLU A 192 24.69 -57.13 21.78
CA GLU A 192 25.37 -55.85 21.57
C GLU A 192 26.50 -55.65 22.58
N ASN A 193 26.29 -56.12 23.82
CA ASN A 193 27.26 -56.13 24.89
C ASN A 193 28.21 -57.33 24.80
N GLN A 194 27.71 -58.57 24.60
CA GLN A 194 28.55 -59.75 24.42
C GLN A 194 27.89 -60.88 23.60
N ALA A 195 28.26 -60.97 22.33
CA ALA A 195 27.76 -61.98 21.38
C ALA A 195 28.22 -63.44 21.60
N GLU A 196 29.26 -63.69 22.40
CA GLU A 196 29.83 -65.02 22.61
C GLU A 196 30.31 -65.24 24.06
N HIS A 197 29.94 -66.36 24.67
CA HIS A 197 30.38 -66.78 26.00
C HIS A 197 31.00 -68.18 25.97
N VAL A 198 32.21 -68.33 26.48
CA VAL A 198 32.87 -69.64 26.66
C VAL A 198 32.86 -70.01 28.15
N LEU A 199 32.21 -71.14 28.46
CA LEU A 199 32.15 -71.74 29.79
C LEU A 199 32.84 -73.11 29.79
N VAL A 200 33.19 -73.62 30.97
CA VAL A 200 33.76 -74.96 31.13
C VAL A 200 32.93 -75.74 32.14
N LEU A 201 32.33 -76.85 31.68
CA LEU A 201 31.67 -77.81 32.55
C LEU A 201 32.67 -78.89 32.96
N THR A 202 32.81 -79.12 34.26
CA THR A 202 33.65 -80.18 34.82
C THR A 202 32.76 -81.24 35.47
N ALA A 203 32.86 -82.49 35.03
CA ALA A 203 32.26 -83.64 35.69
C ALA A 203 33.27 -84.23 36.69
N LEU A 204 32.82 -84.60 37.89
CA LEU A 204 33.65 -85.12 38.99
C LEU A 204 33.02 -86.38 39.58
N ASP A 205 33.85 -87.39 39.82
CA ASP A 205 33.47 -88.59 40.56
C ASP A 205 33.43 -88.33 42.08
N GLY A 206 33.13 -89.38 42.86
CA GLY A 206 33.21 -89.38 44.33
C GLY A 206 34.39 -90.20 44.87
N GLY A 207 35.36 -90.54 44.01
CA GLY A 207 36.53 -91.35 44.33
C GLY A 207 37.52 -90.64 45.27
N ASN A 208 38.51 -91.39 45.75
CA ASN A 208 39.60 -90.87 46.59
C ASN A 208 40.94 -91.48 46.14
N PRO A 209 41.78 -90.77 45.34
CA PRO A 209 41.58 -89.40 44.84
C PRO A 209 40.44 -89.29 43.82
N SER A 210 39.77 -88.14 43.76
CA SER A 210 38.74 -87.88 42.75
C SER A 210 39.32 -87.44 41.41
N LYS A 211 38.81 -87.99 40.30
CA LYS A 211 39.16 -87.58 38.93
C LYS A 211 38.05 -86.73 38.31
N SER A 212 38.30 -86.23 37.10
CA SER A 212 37.39 -85.28 36.46
C SER A 212 37.48 -85.24 34.94
N GLY A 213 36.31 -85.22 34.28
CA GLY A 213 36.15 -84.86 32.88
C GLY A 213 35.89 -83.38 32.68
N LYS A 214 36.14 -82.86 31.47
CA LYS A 214 35.81 -81.48 31.09
C LYS A 214 35.18 -81.41 29.71
N LEU A 215 34.24 -80.49 29.56
CA LEU A 215 33.56 -80.11 28.33
C LEU A 215 33.59 -78.59 28.23
N ASN A 216 34.08 -78.06 27.10
CA ASN A 216 33.92 -76.64 26.79
C ASN A 216 32.50 -76.38 26.27
N LEU A 217 31.86 -75.32 26.73
CA LEU A 217 30.54 -74.89 26.26
C LEU A 217 30.70 -73.52 25.61
N THR A 218 30.54 -73.45 24.29
CA THR A 218 30.72 -72.24 23.50
C THR A 218 29.35 -71.75 23.05
N ILE A 219 28.89 -70.66 23.67
CA ILE A 219 27.54 -70.14 23.55
C ILE A 219 27.57 -68.91 22.65
N THR A 220 26.94 -69.02 21.48
CA THR A 220 26.75 -67.91 20.54
C THR A 220 25.36 -67.32 20.74
N VAL A 221 25.30 -66.02 21.02
CA VAL A 221 24.04 -65.29 21.22
C VAL A 221 23.45 -64.96 19.85
N LEU A 222 22.23 -65.41 19.58
CA LEU A 222 21.52 -65.13 18.32
C LEU A 222 20.74 -63.82 18.40
N ASP A 223 21.00 -62.98 17.40
CA ASP A 223 20.43 -61.66 17.17
C ASP A 223 18.89 -61.67 17.07
N THR A 224 18.24 -60.74 17.75
CA THR A 224 16.80 -60.50 17.74
C THR A 224 16.53 -59.01 17.46
N ASN A 225 15.49 -58.69 16.68
CA ASN A 225 15.13 -57.31 16.33
C ASN A 225 14.52 -56.58 17.55
N ASP A 226 15.37 -56.05 18.42
CA ASP A 226 15.07 -55.56 19.77
C ASP A 226 15.55 -54.10 19.99
N ASN A 227 16.59 -53.68 19.27
CA ASN A 227 16.88 -52.27 19.06
C ASN A 227 15.93 -51.68 17.99
N ARG A 228 16.22 -50.45 17.56
CA ARG A 228 15.50 -49.76 16.49
C ARG A 228 16.39 -48.66 15.90
N PRO A 229 16.11 -48.19 14.67
CA PRO A 229 16.95 -47.17 14.06
C PRO A 229 16.94 -45.86 14.86
N ILE A 230 18.10 -45.26 15.09
CA ILE A 230 18.21 -43.95 15.77
C ILE A 230 18.84 -42.94 14.81
N PHE A 231 18.11 -41.88 14.47
CA PHE A 231 18.67 -40.76 13.70
C PHE A 231 19.73 -40.00 14.50
N SER A 232 20.82 -39.61 13.84
CA SER A 232 21.90 -38.82 14.46
C SER A 232 21.49 -37.42 14.96
N GLN A 233 20.31 -36.93 14.55
CA GLN A 233 19.70 -35.67 15.01
C GLN A 233 18.17 -35.79 15.01
N ASP A 234 17.50 -35.31 16.07
CA ASP A 234 16.03 -35.26 16.16
C ASP A 234 15.39 -34.39 15.07
N THR A 235 16.10 -33.36 14.60
CA THR A 235 15.61 -32.42 13.58
C THR A 235 16.79 -31.75 12.85
N TYR A 236 17.04 -32.21 11.63
CA TYR A 236 18.01 -31.58 10.72
C TYR A 236 17.44 -30.24 10.23
N THR A 237 18.25 -29.17 10.21
CA THR A 237 17.86 -27.87 9.64
C THR A 237 18.87 -27.47 8.56
N VAL A 238 18.38 -27.13 7.37
CA VAL A 238 19.21 -26.80 6.21
C VAL A 238 18.62 -25.64 5.44
N SER A 239 19.47 -24.82 4.80
CA SER A 239 19.04 -23.77 3.87
C SER A 239 19.31 -24.19 2.43
N LEU A 240 18.29 -24.18 1.59
CA LEU A 240 18.36 -24.43 0.15
C LEU A 240 18.05 -23.11 -0.56
N VAL A 241 18.80 -22.73 -1.60
CA VAL A 241 18.37 -21.63 -2.48
C VAL A 241 17.20 -22.10 -3.33
N GLU A 242 16.26 -21.23 -3.63
CA GLU A 242 15.23 -21.57 -4.61
C GLU A 242 15.78 -21.68 -6.03
N ASN A 243 14.93 -22.07 -6.98
CA ASN A 243 15.34 -22.36 -8.36
C ASN A 243 16.49 -23.39 -8.48
N ALA A 244 16.78 -24.14 -7.40
CA ALA A 244 17.86 -25.11 -7.33
C ALA A 244 17.66 -26.23 -8.37
N PRO A 245 18.69 -26.59 -9.15
CA PRO A 245 18.53 -27.51 -10.26
C PRO A 245 18.16 -28.92 -9.79
N PHE A 246 17.38 -29.63 -10.60
CA PHE A 246 16.96 -31.00 -10.36
C PHE A 246 18.16 -31.92 -10.01
N GLY A 247 17.99 -32.75 -8.98
CA GLY A 247 19.03 -33.63 -8.46
C GLY A 247 19.97 -33.02 -7.41
N THR A 248 19.87 -31.70 -7.14
CA THR A 248 20.64 -31.03 -6.07
C THR A 248 20.46 -31.75 -4.73
N LEU A 249 21.58 -32.09 -4.06
CA LEU A 249 21.59 -32.69 -2.74
C LEU A 249 21.21 -31.65 -1.68
N VAL A 250 20.14 -31.92 -0.94
CA VAL A 250 19.62 -31.03 0.11
C VAL A 250 20.23 -31.40 1.46
N VAL A 251 20.11 -32.68 1.86
CA VAL A 251 20.73 -33.22 3.07
C VAL A 251 20.91 -34.73 2.90
N LYS A 252 21.97 -35.26 3.51
CA LYS A 252 22.15 -36.71 3.69
C LYS A 252 21.77 -37.07 5.12
N LEU A 253 20.80 -37.97 5.27
CA LEU A 253 20.39 -38.49 6.56
C LEU A 253 21.39 -39.52 7.07
N ASN A 254 21.46 -39.67 8.39
CA ASN A 254 22.18 -40.74 9.03
C ASN A 254 21.34 -41.27 10.20
N ALA A 255 20.99 -42.55 10.14
CA ALA A 255 20.47 -43.32 11.25
C ALA A 255 21.34 -44.55 11.45
N THR A 256 21.41 -45.02 12.68
CA THR A 256 22.20 -46.19 13.10
C THR A 256 21.34 -47.15 13.88
N ASP A 257 21.51 -48.43 13.63
CA ASP A 257 21.00 -49.53 14.46
C ASP A 257 22.17 -50.30 15.09
N LEU A 258 21.88 -51.13 16.09
CA LEU A 258 22.88 -51.90 16.85
C LEU A 258 22.79 -53.42 16.63
N ASP A 259 21.65 -53.89 16.09
CA ASP A 259 21.39 -55.29 15.76
C ASP A 259 22.29 -55.79 14.60
N LEU A 260 22.07 -57.02 14.10
CA LEU A 260 22.90 -57.66 13.08
C LEU A 260 22.16 -57.91 11.76
N GLY A 261 22.87 -57.73 10.64
CA GLY A 261 22.38 -58.16 9.32
C GLY A 261 21.10 -57.41 8.90
N LEU A 262 20.00 -58.13 8.67
CA LEU A 262 18.72 -57.53 8.23
C LEU A 262 18.07 -56.67 9.32
N ASN A 263 18.25 -57.02 10.59
CA ASN A 263 17.79 -56.21 11.72
C ASN A 263 18.58 -54.88 11.77
N SER A 264 19.84 -54.87 11.33
CA SER A 264 20.64 -53.65 11.18
C SER A 264 20.41 -52.84 9.90
N GLU A 265 19.72 -53.39 8.89
CA GLU A 265 19.68 -52.82 7.54
C GLU A 265 18.55 -51.80 7.37
N ILE A 266 18.86 -50.52 7.58
CA ILE A 266 17.90 -49.42 7.57
C ILE A 266 17.43 -49.07 6.15
N GLU A 267 16.12 -48.97 5.95
CA GLU A 267 15.46 -48.31 4.81
C GLU A 267 14.82 -46.96 5.24
N TYR A 268 15.09 -45.92 4.47
CA TYR A 268 14.60 -44.55 4.69
C TYR A 268 13.35 -44.26 3.85
N SER A 269 12.34 -43.65 4.47
CA SER A 269 11.09 -43.26 3.81
C SER A 269 10.54 -41.92 4.30
N PHE A 270 9.67 -41.29 3.50
CA PHE A 270 8.89 -40.14 3.96
C PHE A 270 7.77 -40.61 4.88
N GLY A 271 7.53 -39.86 5.97
CA GLY A 271 6.48 -40.20 6.94
C GLY A 271 5.09 -40.27 6.29
N LYS A 272 4.26 -41.22 6.75
CA LYS A 272 2.95 -41.58 6.16
C LYS A 272 1.95 -40.43 5.98
N THR A 273 2.15 -39.32 6.68
CA THR A 273 1.30 -38.11 6.65
C THR A 273 1.94 -36.93 5.88
N GLN A 274 2.97 -37.16 5.06
CA GLN A 274 3.70 -36.09 4.39
C GLN A 274 2.83 -35.29 3.39
N LYS A 275 2.95 -33.96 3.42
CA LYS A 275 2.23 -33.06 2.49
C LYS A 275 2.65 -33.31 1.04
N LYS A 276 1.69 -33.37 0.11
CA LYS A 276 1.93 -33.59 -1.34
C LYS A 276 3.01 -32.65 -1.92
N LYS A 277 3.00 -31.35 -1.58
CA LYS A 277 4.04 -30.38 -2.01
C LYS A 277 5.48 -30.89 -1.79
N VAL A 278 5.76 -31.59 -0.68
CA VAL A 278 7.10 -32.16 -0.41
C VAL A 278 7.40 -33.38 -1.29
N LEU A 279 6.40 -34.22 -1.56
CA LEU A 279 6.54 -35.39 -2.43
C LEU A 279 6.65 -35.00 -3.92
N ASP A 280 6.15 -33.81 -4.27
CA ASP A 280 6.33 -33.20 -5.59
C ASP A 280 7.71 -32.53 -5.70
N ALA A 281 8.10 -31.72 -4.71
CA ALA A 281 9.35 -30.94 -4.70
C ALA A 281 10.62 -31.76 -4.41
N PHE A 282 10.55 -32.81 -3.59
CA PHE A 282 11.71 -33.58 -3.14
C PHE A 282 11.59 -35.09 -3.40
N SER A 283 12.75 -35.71 -3.54
CA SER A 283 12.95 -37.16 -3.53
C SER A 283 13.81 -37.56 -2.35
N LEU A 284 13.61 -38.77 -1.83
CA LEU A 284 14.45 -39.40 -0.82
C LEU A 284 14.86 -40.75 -1.38
N ASP A 285 16.17 -41.02 -1.42
CA ASP A 285 16.71 -42.34 -1.75
C ASP A 285 16.67 -43.24 -0.51
N SER A 286 16.04 -44.42 -0.63
CA SER A 286 15.70 -45.25 0.52
C SER A 286 16.87 -46.03 1.12
N ILE A 287 18.00 -46.13 0.41
CA ILE A 287 19.20 -46.86 0.87
C ILE A 287 20.27 -45.88 1.39
N THR A 288 20.51 -44.79 0.66
CA THR A 288 21.57 -43.82 0.97
C THR A 288 21.14 -42.71 1.92
N GLY A 289 19.83 -42.56 2.17
CA GLY A 289 19.28 -41.50 3.02
C GLY A 289 19.41 -40.10 2.41
N GLU A 290 19.68 -39.97 1.11
CA GLU A 290 19.89 -38.67 0.46
C GLU A 290 18.56 -38.03 0.02
N ILE A 291 18.28 -36.84 0.55
CA ILE A 291 17.16 -36.00 0.09
C ILE A 291 17.67 -35.10 -1.05
N ARG A 292 17.01 -35.16 -2.21
CA ARG A 292 17.38 -34.41 -3.42
C ARG A 292 16.20 -33.66 -4.03
N VAL A 293 16.48 -32.52 -4.66
CA VAL A 293 15.48 -31.71 -5.39
C VAL A 293 14.92 -32.50 -6.58
N LYS A 294 13.59 -32.55 -6.70
CA LYS A 294 12.83 -33.34 -7.69
C LYS A 294 11.84 -32.49 -8.48
N GLY A 295 11.23 -31.50 -7.84
CA GLY A 295 10.35 -30.51 -8.46
C GLY A 295 10.98 -29.12 -8.46
N MET A 296 10.23 -28.13 -8.93
CA MET A 296 10.55 -26.73 -8.68
C MET A 296 10.42 -26.42 -7.18
N VAL A 297 11.26 -25.51 -6.70
CA VAL A 297 11.34 -25.03 -5.32
C VAL A 297 11.38 -23.51 -5.43
N ASP A 298 10.46 -22.86 -4.72
CA ASP A 298 9.90 -21.54 -5.00
C ASP A 298 9.55 -20.93 -3.63
N PHE A 299 10.12 -19.77 -3.30
CA PHE A 299 10.05 -19.15 -1.98
C PHE A 299 8.65 -18.60 -1.70
N GLU A 300 8.04 -17.97 -2.70
CA GLU A 300 6.72 -17.34 -2.69
C GLU A 300 5.61 -18.37 -2.45
N ASP A 301 5.72 -19.58 -3.01
CA ASP A 301 4.78 -20.68 -2.77
C ASP A 301 5.06 -21.41 -1.43
N THR A 302 6.31 -21.60 -0.99
CA THR A 302 6.65 -22.21 0.32
C THR A 302 8.07 -21.89 0.84
N GLU A 303 8.18 -20.83 1.66
CA GLU A 303 9.39 -20.47 2.43
C GLU A 303 10.06 -21.63 3.22
N ILE A 304 9.26 -22.53 3.82
CA ILE A 304 9.75 -23.55 4.76
C ILE A 304 9.03 -24.89 4.57
N TYR A 305 9.74 -25.87 4.02
CA TYR A 305 9.27 -27.25 3.95
C TYR A 305 9.62 -27.99 5.24
N ARG A 306 8.59 -28.57 5.87
CA ARG A 306 8.71 -29.49 7.00
C ARG A 306 8.51 -30.92 6.49
N VAL A 307 9.59 -31.69 6.52
CA VAL A 307 9.63 -33.08 6.06
C VAL A 307 9.63 -33.98 7.29
N ALA A 308 8.62 -34.85 7.39
CA ALA A 308 8.63 -35.99 8.31
C ALA A 308 9.31 -37.17 7.62
N LEU A 309 10.15 -37.87 8.37
CA LEU A 309 10.93 -39.02 7.94
C LEU A 309 10.61 -40.22 8.80
N GLN A 310 10.76 -41.40 8.23
CA GLN A 310 10.60 -42.68 8.89
C GLN A 310 11.76 -43.58 8.45
N ALA A 311 12.64 -43.93 9.40
CA ALA A 311 13.60 -45.00 9.23
C ALA A 311 12.97 -46.30 9.74
N SER A 312 13.14 -47.39 9.00
CA SER A 312 12.71 -48.74 9.38
C SER A 312 13.90 -49.68 9.18
N ASP A 313 14.14 -50.60 10.10
CA ASP A 313 14.95 -51.78 9.82
C ASP A 313 14.19 -52.75 8.88
N LYS A 314 14.85 -53.85 8.50
CA LYS A 314 14.29 -54.97 7.71
C LYS A 314 14.08 -56.23 8.54
N GLY A 315 14.06 -56.12 9.87
CA GLY A 315 13.74 -57.22 10.76
C GLY A 315 12.26 -57.62 10.71
N GLN A 316 11.89 -58.67 11.45
CA GLN A 316 10.53 -59.21 11.43
C GLN A 316 10.03 -59.51 12.86
N PRO A 317 9.12 -58.70 13.42
CA PRO A 317 8.53 -57.47 12.85
C PRO A 317 9.55 -56.31 12.79
N PRO A 318 9.43 -55.39 11.82
CA PRO A 318 10.34 -54.26 11.72
C PRO A 318 9.98 -53.13 12.69
N TRP A 319 10.97 -52.56 13.36
CA TRP A 319 10.82 -51.36 14.17
C TRP A 319 10.97 -50.11 13.31
N ASN A 320 10.53 -48.98 13.87
CA ASN A 320 10.37 -47.75 13.11
C ASN A 320 10.71 -46.55 14.00
N ALA A 321 11.44 -45.59 13.45
CA ALA A 321 11.78 -44.34 14.12
C ALA A 321 11.44 -43.13 13.26
N GLU A 322 10.92 -42.08 13.90
CA GLU A 322 10.53 -40.84 13.23
C GLU A 322 11.66 -39.80 13.32
N GLY A 323 11.88 -39.11 12.21
CA GLY A 323 12.84 -38.01 12.10
C GLY A 323 12.22 -36.79 11.41
N ARG A 324 12.89 -35.64 11.47
CA ARG A 324 12.41 -34.41 10.83
C ARG A 324 13.50 -33.64 10.10
N VAL A 325 13.15 -33.02 8.97
CA VAL A 325 13.97 -32.00 8.32
C VAL A 325 13.17 -30.72 8.19
N ILE A 326 13.80 -29.60 8.53
CA ILE A 326 13.32 -28.25 8.24
C ILE A 326 14.20 -27.68 7.14
N ILE A 327 13.70 -27.72 5.90
CA ILE A 327 14.33 -27.10 4.74
C ILE A 327 13.80 -25.67 4.69
N LYS A 328 14.67 -24.69 4.96
CA LYS A 328 14.37 -23.27 4.75
C LYS A 328 14.79 -22.90 3.33
N ILE A 329 13.90 -22.29 2.58
CA ILE A 329 14.23 -21.74 1.28
C ILE A 329 14.92 -20.37 1.49
N LYS A 330 15.84 -20.04 0.60
CA LYS A 330 16.42 -18.70 0.46
C LYS A 330 15.95 -18.12 -0.86
N ASP A 331 15.17 -17.07 -0.70
CA ASP A 331 14.91 -15.94 -1.61
C ASP A 331 16.11 -15.64 -2.54
N VAL A 332 15.82 -15.57 -3.83
CA VAL A 332 16.70 -15.13 -4.93
C VAL A 332 15.89 -14.19 -5.83
N ASN A 333 16.35 -12.95 -6.01
CA ASN A 333 15.65 -11.88 -6.74
C ASN A 333 15.24 -12.27 -8.17
N ASP A 334 14.02 -12.78 -8.36
CA ASP A 334 13.52 -13.32 -9.64
C ASP A 334 12.12 -12.82 -10.05
N ASN A 335 11.33 -12.29 -9.09
CA ASN A 335 10.18 -11.46 -9.42
C ASN A 335 10.63 -10.04 -9.80
N ASN A 336 9.68 -9.21 -10.20
CA ASN A 336 9.94 -7.83 -10.60
C ASN A 336 8.86 -6.92 -9.99
N PRO A 337 9.18 -5.65 -9.69
CA PRO A 337 8.25 -4.74 -9.07
C PRO A 337 6.98 -4.56 -9.92
N ASP A 338 5.82 -4.98 -9.42
CA ASP A 338 4.53 -4.71 -10.08
C ASP A 338 4.02 -3.31 -9.70
N ILE A 339 3.40 -2.59 -10.63
CA ILE A 339 2.97 -1.19 -10.49
C ILE A 339 1.46 -1.09 -10.72
N GLU A 340 0.67 -1.15 -9.65
CA GLU A 340 -0.78 -1.01 -9.72
C GLU A 340 -1.21 0.47 -9.58
N ILE A 341 -1.97 0.96 -10.56
CA ILE A 341 -2.54 2.31 -10.55
C ILE A 341 -3.94 2.26 -9.92
N THR A 342 -4.02 2.42 -8.60
CA THR A 342 -5.27 2.31 -7.82
C THR A 342 -6.29 3.40 -8.19
N SER A 343 -5.82 4.59 -8.59
CA SER A 343 -6.67 5.68 -9.08
C SER A 343 -5.86 6.63 -9.96
N LEU A 344 -6.47 7.17 -11.01
CA LEU A 344 -5.85 8.09 -11.95
C LEU A 344 -6.87 9.11 -12.47
N SER A 345 -6.56 10.40 -12.33
CA SER A 345 -7.31 11.48 -12.99
C SER A 345 -6.67 11.79 -14.33
N ASN A 346 -7.15 11.17 -15.41
CA ASN A 346 -6.60 11.37 -16.77
C ASN A 346 -6.66 12.82 -17.27
N VAL A 347 -7.58 13.62 -16.70
CA VAL A 347 -7.83 15.02 -17.05
C VAL A 347 -7.65 15.87 -15.80
N VAL A 348 -6.85 16.93 -15.89
CA VAL A 348 -6.48 17.80 -14.78
C VAL A 348 -6.57 19.27 -15.24
N PRO A 349 -7.29 20.17 -14.55
CA PRO A 349 -7.35 21.58 -14.93
C PRO A 349 -6.00 22.28 -14.70
N GLU A 350 -5.69 23.31 -15.49
CA GLU A 350 -4.41 24.01 -15.35
C GLU A 350 -4.29 24.90 -14.11
N ASP A 351 -5.42 25.40 -13.60
CA ASP A 351 -5.51 26.16 -12.33
C ASP A 351 -5.20 25.32 -11.08
N VAL A 352 -4.93 24.02 -11.26
CA VAL A 352 -4.62 23.07 -10.20
C VAL A 352 -3.43 23.54 -9.35
N LYS A 353 -3.62 23.49 -8.03
CA LYS A 353 -2.61 23.93 -7.07
C LYS A 353 -1.49 22.90 -6.96
N ALA A 354 -0.24 23.34 -6.96
CA ALA A 354 0.91 22.50 -6.62
C ALA A 354 0.68 21.79 -5.27
N GLY A 355 1.02 20.50 -5.21
CA GLY A 355 0.69 19.58 -4.12
C GLY A 355 -0.62 18.80 -4.30
N SER A 356 -1.43 19.09 -5.32
CA SER A 356 -2.65 18.31 -5.61
C SER A 356 -2.29 16.91 -6.13
N VAL A 357 -2.97 15.89 -5.61
CA VAL A 357 -2.79 14.47 -6.00
C VAL A 357 -3.62 14.17 -7.26
N ILE A 358 -2.99 13.59 -8.28
CA ILE A 358 -3.62 13.19 -9.55
C ILE A 358 -3.85 11.67 -9.59
N ALA A 359 -2.89 10.90 -9.08
CA ALA A 359 -2.93 9.44 -9.09
C ALA A 359 -2.42 8.85 -7.78
N LEU A 360 -2.96 7.67 -7.44
CA LEU A 360 -2.47 6.80 -6.37
C LEU A 360 -1.89 5.54 -7.01
N ILE A 361 -0.65 5.25 -6.65
CA ILE A 361 0.17 4.18 -7.22
C ILE A 361 0.61 3.27 -6.07
N SER A 362 0.26 1.99 -6.15
CA SER A 362 0.80 0.94 -5.28
C SER A 362 1.91 0.22 -6.04
N VAL A 363 3.04 -0.04 -5.38
CA VAL A 363 4.10 -0.86 -5.98
C VAL A 363 4.37 -2.05 -5.06
N THR A 364 4.34 -3.25 -5.62
CA THR A 364 4.48 -4.50 -4.86
C THR A 364 5.45 -5.41 -5.57
N ASP A 365 6.49 -5.80 -4.85
CA ASP A 365 7.28 -6.97 -5.23
C ASP A 365 6.78 -8.22 -4.46
N ARG A 366 7.22 -9.39 -4.87
CA ARG A 366 6.89 -10.68 -4.24
C ARG A 366 8.04 -11.26 -3.44
N ASP A 367 9.26 -10.98 -3.87
CA ASP A 367 10.50 -11.32 -3.18
C ASP A 367 10.52 -10.68 -1.77
N ALA A 368 11.46 -11.06 -0.90
CA ALA A 368 11.51 -10.59 0.48
C ALA A 368 12.80 -9.81 0.81
N GLY A 369 12.91 -9.34 2.05
CA GLY A 369 14.11 -8.65 2.55
C GLY A 369 14.48 -7.39 1.77
N ASP A 370 15.68 -7.38 1.19
CA ASP A 370 16.15 -6.31 0.29
C ASP A 370 15.80 -6.57 -1.18
N ASN A 371 15.49 -7.81 -1.58
CA ASN A 371 15.01 -8.14 -2.92
C ASN A 371 13.61 -7.54 -3.12
N GLY A 372 12.69 -7.81 -2.19
CA GLY A 372 11.32 -7.24 -2.20
C GLY A 372 11.20 -5.72 -2.00
N LYS A 373 12.31 -4.97 -2.00
CA LYS A 373 12.36 -3.59 -1.54
C LYS A 373 12.45 -2.58 -2.68
N VAL A 374 11.29 -2.08 -3.09
CA VAL A 374 11.13 -1.22 -4.26
C VAL A 374 11.46 0.26 -3.98
N LYS A 375 12.12 0.89 -4.95
CA LYS A 375 12.37 2.33 -5.04
C LYS A 375 11.75 2.86 -6.32
N CYS A 376 10.80 3.79 -6.19
CA CYS A 376 10.14 4.40 -7.34
C CYS A 376 10.82 5.72 -7.77
N THR A 377 10.79 5.99 -9.06
CA THR A 377 11.33 7.19 -9.70
C THR A 377 10.41 7.66 -10.84
N ILE A 378 10.54 8.94 -11.23
CA ILE A 378 9.74 9.60 -12.27
C ILE A 378 10.66 10.30 -13.27
N SER A 379 10.18 10.49 -14.50
CA SER A 379 10.87 11.20 -15.58
C SER A 379 11.38 12.59 -15.14
N GLN A 380 12.67 12.88 -15.31
CA GLN A 380 13.34 14.05 -14.71
C GLN A 380 12.99 15.42 -15.35
N ASN A 381 11.95 15.53 -16.18
CA ASN A 381 11.58 16.77 -16.88
C ASN A 381 10.06 16.91 -17.10
N VAL A 382 9.28 16.64 -16.06
CA VAL A 382 7.82 16.83 -16.05
C VAL A 382 7.40 17.67 -14.82
N PRO A 383 6.29 18.43 -14.86
CA PRO A 383 5.84 19.30 -13.76
C PRO A 383 5.13 18.53 -12.63
N PHE A 384 5.52 17.28 -12.38
CA PHE A 384 4.93 16.37 -11.41
C PHE A 384 6.02 15.74 -10.53
N ASP A 385 5.64 15.20 -9.37
CA ASP A 385 6.54 14.50 -8.46
C ASP A 385 5.89 13.25 -7.86
N LEU A 386 6.70 12.32 -7.38
CA LEU A 386 6.23 11.16 -6.61
C LEU A 386 6.47 11.41 -5.12
N THR A 387 5.38 11.49 -4.36
CA THR A 387 5.42 11.62 -2.90
C THR A 387 5.12 10.27 -2.25
N PRO A 388 5.96 9.76 -1.34
CA PRO A 388 5.64 8.53 -0.60
C PRO A 388 4.49 8.78 0.39
N SER A 389 3.63 7.78 0.57
CA SER A 389 2.48 7.84 1.45
C SER A 389 2.83 7.39 2.89
N ILE A 390 1.79 7.24 3.73
CA ILE A 390 1.91 6.78 5.13
C ILE A 390 2.13 5.25 5.20
N GLN A 391 1.74 4.51 4.16
CA GLN A 391 2.01 3.08 4.01
C GLN A 391 3.22 2.89 3.08
N ASP A 392 4.09 1.94 3.45
CA ASP A 392 5.27 1.57 2.64
C ASP A 392 4.86 1.16 1.21
N ASN A 393 5.73 1.50 0.25
CA ASN A 393 5.57 1.27 -1.19
C ASN A 393 4.32 1.87 -1.88
N MET A 394 3.48 2.64 -1.18
CA MET A 394 2.41 3.43 -1.80
C MET A 394 2.84 4.87 -2.05
N TYR A 395 2.58 5.37 -3.26
CA TYR A 395 3.01 6.68 -3.74
C TYR A 395 1.84 7.50 -4.30
N SER A 396 1.82 8.80 -4.00
CA SER A 396 0.92 9.79 -4.61
C SER A 396 1.67 10.59 -5.68
N LEU A 397 1.17 10.54 -6.92
CA LEU A 397 1.61 11.42 -8.00
C LEU A 397 1.00 12.80 -7.79
N VAL A 398 1.83 13.82 -7.59
CA VAL A 398 1.41 15.19 -7.28
C VAL A 398 1.87 16.20 -8.31
N VAL A 399 1.09 17.27 -8.48
CA VAL A 399 1.49 18.47 -9.23
C VAL A 399 2.65 19.16 -8.51
N LYS A 400 3.73 19.46 -9.22
CA LYS A 400 4.96 20.08 -8.70
C LYS A 400 5.10 21.55 -9.09
N GLY A 401 4.77 21.89 -10.33
CA GLY A 401 4.77 23.24 -10.88
C GLY A 401 3.35 23.80 -11.04
N GLN A 402 3.23 24.95 -11.71
CA GLN A 402 1.96 25.30 -12.36
C GLN A 402 1.84 24.53 -13.67
N LEU A 403 0.60 24.23 -14.08
CA LEU A 403 0.31 23.75 -15.42
C LEU A 403 -0.15 24.94 -16.28
N ASP A 404 -0.05 24.79 -17.60
CA ASP A 404 -0.26 25.82 -18.62
C ASP A 404 -0.54 25.06 -19.92
N ARG A 405 -1.79 25.09 -20.39
CA ARG A 405 -2.30 24.29 -21.50
C ARG A 405 -1.92 24.90 -22.84
N GLU A 406 -1.87 26.23 -22.93
CA GLU A 406 -1.41 27.00 -24.10
C GLU A 406 0.06 26.67 -24.43
N LEU A 407 0.88 26.49 -23.39
CA LEU A 407 2.27 26.02 -23.51
C LEU A 407 2.34 24.52 -23.79
N LYS A 408 1.58 23.69 -23.06
CA LYS A 408 1.58 22.22 -23.24
C LYS A 408 0.34 21.53 -22.63
N SER A 409 -0.56 21.08 -23.50
CA SER A 409 -1.78 20.34 -23.16
C SER A 409 -1.58 18.89 -22.68
N ASP A 410 -0.51 18.19 -23.07
CA ASP A 410 -0.43 16.73 -22.91
C ASP A 410 0.92 16.26 -22.34
N TYR A 411 0.87 15.41 -21.31
CA TYR A 411 2.04 14.86 -20.63
C TYR A 411 1.99 13.33 -20.60
N GLU A 412 2.97 12.70 -21.25
CA GLU A 412 3.33 11.31 -20.98
C GLU A 412 4.36 11.29 -19.84
N ILE A 413 4.02 10.60 -18.75
CA ILE A 413 4.86 10.43 -17.57
C ILE A 413 5.28 8.97 -17.48
N THR A 414 6.59 8.72 -17.48
CA THR A 414 7.14 7.41 -17.16
C THR A 414 7.46 7.32 -15.67
N ILE A 415 6.90 6.30 -15.03
CA ILE A 415 7.27 5.86 -13.68
C ILE A 415 8.16 4.63 -13.83
N THR A 416 9.23 4.56 -13.05
CA THR A 416 10.12 3.40 -12.99
C THR A 416 10.28 2.95 -11.55
N ALA A 417 9.79 1.75 -11.25
CA ALA A 417 10.11 1.02 -10.03
C ALA A 417 11.38 0.20 -10.27
N THR A 418 12.22 0.09 -9.26
CA THR A 418 13.43 -0.76 -9.26
C THR A 418 13.58 -1.33 -7.86
N ASP A 419 13.88 -2.62 -7.75
CA ASP A 419 14.14 -3.25 -6.46
C ASP A 419 15.50 -2.81 -5.84
N CYS A 420 15.91 -3.45 -4.74
CA CYS A 420 17.26 -3.31 -4.18
C CYS A 420 18.09 -4.61 -4.28
N GLY A 421 17.69 -5.52 -5.18
CA GLY A 421 18.31 -6.81 -5.43
C GLY A 421 19.66 -6.75 -6.14
N GLN A 422 20.27 -7.92 -6.35
CA GLN A 422 21.55 -8.07 -7.04
C GLN A 422 21.57 -9.31 -7.95
N PRO A 423 21.42 -9.16 -9.28
CA PRO A 423 21.20 -7.90 -10.01
C PRO A 423 19.81 -7.31 -9.73
N PRO A 424 19.66 -5.97 -9.76
CA PRO A 424 18.36 -5.36 -9.57
C PRO A 424 17.49 -5.44 -10.83
N LEU A 425 16.20 -5.67 -10.64
CA LEU A 425 15.15 -5.72 -11.66
C LEU A 425 14.26 -4.47 -11.57
N SER A 426 13.61 -4.14 -12.69
CA SER A 426 12.91 -2.85 -12.83
C SER A 426 11.74 -2.90 -13.82
N THR A 427 10.64 -2.26 -13.43
CA THR A 427 9.41 -2.17 -14.23
C THR A 427 9.11 -0.71 -14.57
N VAL A 428 8.62 -0.47 -15.78
CA VAL A 428 8.32 0.88 -16.30
C VAL A 428 6.86 0.95 -16.70
N GLN A 429 6.15 1.97 -16.21
CA GLN A 429 4.75 2.23 -16.51
C GLN A 429 4.58 3.66 -17.03
N SER A 430 3.93 3.82 -18.19
CA SER A 430 3.55 5.14 -18.73
C SER A 430 2.16 5.56 -18.22
N LEU A 431 1.98 6.85 -17.95
CA LEU A 431 0.70 7.51 -17.69
C LEU A 431 0.50 8.65 -18.69
N SER A 432 -0.69 8.75 -19.31
CA SER A 432 -1.09 9.90 -20.12
C SER A 432 -2.00 10.84 -19.33
N ILE A 433 -1.56 12.07 -19.10
CA ILE A 433 -2.34 13.13 -18.45
C ILE A 433 -2.59 14.25 -19.46
N HIS A 434 -3.87 14.58 -19.63
CA HIS A 434 -4.35 15.69 -20.43
C HIS A 434 -4.69 16.87 -19.51
N VAL A 435 -4.23 18.07 -19.87
CA VAL A 435 -4.54 19.31 -19.17
C VAL A 435 -5.83 19.88 -19.77
N SER A 436 -6.85 20.10 -18.93
CA SER A 436 -8.10 20.72 -19.36
C SER A 436 -8.07 22.23 -19.18
N ASP A 437 -8.57 22.88 -20.23
CA ASP A 437 -8.76 24.32 -20.40
C ASP A 437 -9.54 25.01 -19.27
N VAL A 438 -9.03 26.14 -18.79
CA VAL A 438 -9.67 27.06 -17.85
C VAL A 438 -9.66 28.47 -18.45
N ASN A 439 -10.73 29.27 -18.24
CA ASN A 439 -10.84 30.63 -18.79
C ASN A 439 -9.86 31.58 -18.06
N ASP A 440 -8.62 31.61 -18.54
CA ASP A 440 -7.44 32.26 -17.98
C ASP A 440 -7.03 33.46 -18.85
N ASN A 441 -7.16 33.33 -20.17
CA ASN A 441 -6.87 34.39 -21.10
C ASN A 441 -8.10 35.25 -21.39
N ALA A 442 -7.86 36.53 -21.66
CA ALA A 442 -8.89 37.48 -22.06
C ALA A 442 -8.72 37.90 -23.53
N PRO A 443 -9.82 38.20 -24.27
CA PRO A 443 -9.75 38.45 -25.71
C PRO A 443 -8.85 39.62 -26.09
N LYS A 444 -7.74 39.38 -26.80
CA LYS A 444 -6.74 40.39 -27.16
C LYS A 444 -6.95 40.92 -28.58
N PHE A 445 -7.21 42.23 -28.69
CA PHE A 445 -7.14 42.94 -29.97
C PHE A 445 -5.68 43.19 -30.37
N SER A 446 -5.34 42.93 -31.64
CA SER A 446 -3.95 43.03 -32.14
C SER A 446 -3.39 44.46 -32.17
N ARG A 447 -4.26 45.49 -32.11
CA ARG A 447 -3.90 46.91 -32.09
C ARG A 447 -4.90 47.66 -31.21
N SER A 448 -4.40 48.57 -30.36
CA SER A 448 -5.21 49.51 -29.58
C SER A 448 -4.39 50.77 -29.27
N PRO A 449 -4.87 51.99 -29.55
CA PRO A 449 -6.11 52.30 -30.27
C PRO A 449 -6.06 51.88 -31.75
N ILE A 450 -7.22 51.95 -32.41
CA ILE A 450 -7.35 51.79 -33.87
C ILE A 450 -7.81 53.15 -34.44
N GLU A 451 -7.23 53.54 -35.57
CA GLU A 451 -7.67 54.72 -36.33
C GLU A 451 -8.56 54.28 -37.50
N LEU A 452 -9.70 54.94 -37.66
CA LEU A 452 -10.67 54.73 -38.73
C LEU A 452 -10.87 56.06 -39.46
N TYR A 453 -10.65 56.05 -40.77
CA TYR A 453 -10.93 57.19 -41.65
C TYR A 453 -12.17 56.86 -42.47
N LEU A 454 -13.25 57.60 -42.23
CA LEU A 454 -14.55 57.40 -42.87
C LEU A 454 -14.87 58.62 -43.73
N VAL A 455 -15.17 58.43 -45.02
CA VAL A 455 -15.67 59.52 -45.86
C VAL A 455 -17.09 59.85 -45.43
N GLU A 456 -17.42 61.15 -45.34
CA GLU A 456 -18.77 61.60 -45.05
C GLU A 456 -19.78 61.24 -46.15
N ASN A 457 -21.06 61.56 -45.93
CA ASN A 457 -22.17 61.17 -46.79
C ASN A 457 -22.22 59.66 -47.06
N ASN A 458 -21.70 58.87 -46.10
CA ASN A 458 -21.66 57.41 -46.19
C ASN A 458 -23.08 56.82 -46.25
N ILE A 459 -23.21 55.73 -47.00
CA ILE A 459 -24.48 55.01 -47.15
C ILE A 459 -24.93 54.47 -45.77
N PRO A 460 -26.16 54.79 -45.29
CA PRO A 460 -26.69 54.22 -44.06
C PRO A 460 -26.85 52.69 -44.13
N SER A 461 -26.60 52.02 -43.01
CA SER A 461 -26.50 50.55 -42.87
C SER A 461 -25.33 49.89 -43.64
N ALA A 462 -24.40 50.65 -44.21
CA ALA A 462 -23.17 50.09 -44.76
C ALA A 462 -22.18 49.67 -43.66
N SER A 463 -21.40 48.63 -43.93
CA SER A 463 -20.24 48.25 -43.10
C SER A 463 -19.11 49.27 -43.33
N ILE A 464 -18.61 49.87 -42.24
CA ILE A 464 -17.55 50.89 -42.27
C ILE A 464 -16.19 50.35 -41.84
N PHE A 465 -16.16 49.29 -41.03
CA PHE A 465 -14.94 48.69 -40.51
C PHE A 465 -15.21 47.27 -39.97
N SER A 466 -14.15 46.51 -39.68
CA SER A 466 -14.26 45.24 -38.96
C SER A 466 -13.12 45.14 -37.95
N VAL A 467 -13.44 44.72 -36.73
CA VAL A 467 -12.42 44.40 -35.71
C VAL A 467 -12.29 42.89 -35.53
N SER A 468 -11.12 42.45 -35.08
CA SER A 468 -10.88 41.10 -34.59
C SER A 468 -10.06 41.14 -33.30
N ALA A 469 -10.50 40.35 -32.32
CA ALA A 469 -9.70 39.91 -31.18
C ALA A 469 -9.35 38.43 -31.38
N PHE A 470 -8.35 37.98 -30.63
CA PHE A 470 -7.94 36.58 -30.56
C PHE A 470 -7.89 36.16 -29.10
N ASP A 471 -8.27 34.91 -28.83
CA ASP A 471 -7.99 34.27 -27.55
C ASP A 471 -7.14 33.03 -27.73
N ASN A 472 -6.53 32.60 -26.62
CA ASN A 472 -5.60 31.46 -26.60
C ASN A 472 -6.27 30.16 -26.15
N ASP A 473 -7.30 30.26 -25.30
CA ASP A 473 -8.03 29.18 -24.64
C ASP A 473 -8.83 28.32 -25.66
N LEU A 474 -9.69 27.40 -25.20
CA LEU A 474 -10.35 26.41 -26.06
C LEU A 474 -11.88 26.49 -26.02
N ASN A 475 -12.52 26.14 -27.15
CA ASN A 475 -13.97 26.02 -27.29
C ASN A 475 -14.74 27.28 -26.84
N GLU A 476 -15.49 27.20 -25.75
CA GLU A 476 -16.36 28.28 -25.24
C GLU A 476 -15.54 29.41 -24.58
N ASN A 477 -14.39 29.08 -23.98
CA ASN A 477 -13.47 30.05 -23.40
C ASN A 477 -12.80 30.93 -24.49
N ALA A 478 -12.63 30.41 -25.71
CA ALA A 478 -12.19 31.19 -26.87
C ALA A 478 -13.34 31.66 -27.80
N ALA A 479 -14.60 31.48 -27.40
CA ALA A 479 -15.76 31.89 -28.22
C ALA A 479 -16.08 33.39 -28.04
N ILE A 480 -15.38 34.23 -28.80
CA ILE A 480 -15.45 35.68 -28.72
C ILE A 480 -16.78 36.25 -29.26
N SER A 481 -17.37 37.16 -28.48
CA SER A 481 -18.53 38.00 -28.80
C SER A 481 -18.16 39.50 -28.79
N TYR A 482 -18.63 40.27 -29.76
CA TYR A 482 -18.25 41.68 -29.96
C TYR A 482 -19.38 42.67 -29.63
N LYS A 483 -19.08 43.66 -28.78
CA LYS A 483 -20.08 44.64 -28.28
C LYS A 483 -19.54 46.08 -28.26
N ILE A 484 -20.30 47.03 -28.79
CA ILE A 484 -20.01 48.47 -28.63
C ILE A 484 -20.44 48.92 -27.22
N VAL A 485 -19.55 49.63 -26.52
CA VAL A 485 -19.84 50.21 -25.20
C VAL A 485 -20.73 51.44 -25.35
N ARG A 486 -22.01 51.28 -25.02
CA ARG A 486 -22.96 52.37 -24.80
C ARG A 486 -22.98 52.68 -23.31
N GLY A 487 -22.60 53.89 -22.91
CA GLY A 487 -22.64 54.34 -21.51
C GLY A 487 -23.47 55.60 -21.34
N ASP A 488 -24.12 55.77 -20.19
CA ASP A 488 -25.24 56.71 -19.94
C ASP A 488 -24.87 58.21 -19.85
N GLY A 489 -23.76 58.62 -20.47
CA GLY A 489 -23.32 60.01 -20.52
C GLY A 489 -23.81 60.76 -21.77
N PRO A 490 -24.15 62.06 -21.68
CA PRO A 490 -24.68 62.87 -22.79
C PRO A 490 -23.65 63.20 -23.91
N LYS A 491 -22.56 62.42 -24.01
CA LYS A 491 -21.57 62.46 -25.11
C LYS A 491 -21.57 61.19 -25.96
N ASN A 492 -22.41 60.20 -25.62
CA ASN A 492 -22.39 58.86 -26.24
C ASN A 492 -23.52 58.60 -27.24
N GLU A 493 -24.28 59.62 -27.68
CA GLU A 493 -25.34 59.44 -28.69
C GLU A 493 -24.83 58.76 -29.97
N ILE A 494 -23.58 59.04 -30.35
CA ILE A 494 -22.90 58.49 -31.52
C ILE A 494 -22.79 56.95 -31.45
N ALA A 495 -22.68 56.37 -30.25
CA ALA A 495 -22.69 54.92 -30.06
C ALA A 495 -24.08 54.27 -30.28
N SER A 496 -25.13 55.07 -30.46
CA SER A 496 -26.44 54.61 -30.96
C SER A 496 -26.54 54.63 -32.49
N PHE A 497 -25.70 55.44 -33.17
CA PHE A 497 -25.62 55.51 -34.63
C PHE A 497 -24.67 54.44 -35.22
N LEU A 498 -24.14 53.56 -34.36
CA LEU A 498 -23.27 52.45 -34.70
C LEU A 498 -23.88 51.14 -34.22
N ASN A 499 -23.81 50.13 -35.07
CA ASN A 499 -24.10 48.74 -34.73
C ASN A 499 -22.88 47.87 -34.97
N ILE A 500 -22.79 46.73 -34.29
CA ILE A 500 -21.74 45.72 -34.51
C ILE A 500 -22.39 44.36 -34.64
N ASN A 501 -21.89 43.54 -35.57
CA ASN A 501 -22.23 42.12 -35.61
C ASN A 501 -21.44 41.40 -34.50
N ASN A 502 -22.18 40.78 -33.59
CA ASN A 502 -21.67 40.10 -32.41
C ASN A 502 -20.65 39.00 -32.72
N ASP A 503 -20.78 38.33 -33.88
CA ASP A 503 -20.09 37.07 -34.14
C ASP A 503 -18.86 37.24 -35.04
N ASN A 504 -18.77 38.34 -35.80
CA ASN A 504 -17.68 38.60 -36.77
C ASN A 504 -17.03 39.99 -36.67
N GLY A 505 -17.44 40.82 -35.70
CA GLY A 505 -16.82 42.12 -35.42
C GLY A 505 -17.01 43.19 -36.48
N GLN A 506 -17.89 42.99 -37.49
CA GLN A 506 -18.20 44.00 -38.51
C GLN A 506 -19.04 45.14 -37.92
N ILE A 507 -18.63 46.38 -38.18
CA ILE A 507 -19.23 47.60 -37.64
C ILE A 507 -19.99 48.33 -38.75
N PHE A 508 -21.25 48.67 -38.49
CA PHE A 508 -22.17 49.28 -39.43
C PHE A 508 -22.57 50.69 -38.97
N ALA A 509 -22.56 51.65 -39.89
CA ALA A 509 -23.04 53.00 -39.65
C ALA A 509 -24.55 53.07 -39.87
N MET A 510 -25.34 53.28 -38.81
CA MET A 510 -26.82 53.36 -38.90
C MET A 510 -27.33 54.69 -39.46
N LYS A 511 -26.45 55.67 -39.67
CA LYS A 511 -26.70 56.97 -40.31
C LYS A 511 -25.57 57.29 -41.29
N SER A 512 -25.81 58.25 -42.17
CA SER A 512 -24.75 59.05 -42.77
C SER A 512 -24.13 59.95 -41.70
N PHE A 513 -22.82 60.14 -41.78
CA PHE A 513 -22.09 61.18 -41.08
C PHE A 513 -21.78 62.34 -42.02
N ASP A 514 -21.55 63.51 -41.43
CA ASP A 514 -21.53 64.84 -42.02
C ASP A 514 -20.42 65.60 -41.28
N PHE A 515 -19.46 66.14 -42.02
CA PHE A 515 -18.22 66.70 -41.45
C PHE A 515 -18.49 68.04 -40.76
N GLU A 516 -19.46 68.81 -41.23
CA GLU A 516 -19.80 70.16 -40.72
C GLU A 516 -20.35 70.09 -39.30
N SER A 517 -21.15 69.07 -39.00
CA SER A 517 -21.65 68.78 -37.67
C SER A 517 -20.71 67.92 -36.82
N LEU A 518 -19.94 66.98 -37.40
CA LEU A 518 -19.12 66.03 -36.64
C LEU A 518 -17.81 65.65 -37.35
N LYS A 519 -16.72 66.35 -37.03
CA LYS A 519 -15.39 66.13 -37.67
C LYS A 519 -14.64 64.89 -37.17
N SER A 520 -14.89 64.44 -35.93
CA SER A 520 -14.29 63.22 -35.36
C SER A 520 -15.05 62.72 -34.14
N PHE A 521 -14.96 61.42 -33.85
CA PHE A 521 -15.52 60.81 -32.65
C PHE A 521 -14.70 59.59 -32.20
N GLN A 522 -14.87 59.19 -30.93
CA GLN A 522 -14.28 57.95 -30.40
C GLN A 522 -15.38 57.03 -29.87
N PHE A 523 -15.21 55.73 -30.05
CA PHE A 523 -16.05 54.72 -29.42
C PHE A 523 -15.23 53.52 -28.98
N LYS A 524 -15.76 52.70 -28.07
CA LYS A 524 -15.09 51.50 -27.58
C LYS A 524 -15.83 50.25 -28.02
N VAL A 525 -15.09 49.27 -28.52
CA VAL A 525 -15.56 47.90 -28.71
C VAL A 525 -14.93 47.02 -27.65
N VAL A 526 -15.75 46.16 -27.05
CA VAL A 526 -15.33 45.10 -26.13
C VAL A 526 -15.47 43.78 -26.88
N ALA A 527 -14.46 42.92 -26.74
CA ALA A 527 -14.55 41.50 -27.03
C ALA A 527 -14.70 40.78 -25.69
N ILE A 528 -15.74 39.96 -25.55
CA ILE A 528 -16.02 39.14 -24.36
C ILE A 528 -15.99 37.69 -24.82
N ASP A 529 -15.32 36.81 -24.09
CA ASP A 529 -15.45 35.36 -24.33
C ASP A 529 -16.85 34.82 -23.97
N SER A 530 -17.03 33.50 -24.05
CA SER A 530 -18.22 32.81 -23.53
C SER A 530 -17.90 31.92 -22.32
N GLY A 531 -16.74 32.13 -21.68
CA GLY A 531 -16.25 31.35 -20.55
C GLY A 531 -16.93 31.71 -19.22
N THR A 532 -16.55 31.00 -18.16
CA THR A 532 -17.10 31.24 -16.81
C THR A 532 -16.00 31.26 -15.74
N PRO A 533 -15.70 32.41 -15.10
CA PRO A 533 -16.27 33.74 -15.34
C PRO A 533 -15.82 34.33 -16.69
N PRO A 534 -16.68 35.10 -17.38
CA PRO A 534 -16.31 35.66 -18.67
C PRO A 534 -15.32 36.81 -18.51
N LEU A 535 -14.23 36.76 -19.27
CA LEU A 535 -13.20 37.79 -19.37
C LEU A 535 -13.46 38.66 -20.60
N SER A 536 -12.78 39.82 -20.66
CA SER A 536 -12.99 40.75 -21.77
C SER A 536 -11.82 41.70 -22.01
N GLY A 537 -11.47 41.88 -23.28
CA GLY A 537 -10.59 42.95 -23.75
C GLY A 537 -11.38 44.10 -24.37
N ASN A 538 -10.78 45.30 -24.43
CA ASN A 538 -11.39 46.43 -25.10
C ASN A 538 -10.40 47.19 -25.99
N VAL A 539 -10.92 47.72 -27.09
CA VAL A 539 -10.22 48.58 -28.05
C VAL A 539 -10.95 49.90 -28.18
N THR A 540 -10.20 51.00 -28.23
CA THR A 540 -10.75 52.33 -28.55
C THR A 540 -10.51 52.59 -30.03
N ILE A 541 -11.58 52.92 -30.74
CA ILE A 541 -11.57 53.27 -32.16
C ILE A 541 -11.75 54.78 -32.26
N ASN A 542 -10.75 55.44 -32.85
CA ASN A 542 -10.75 56.87 -33.15
C ASN A 542 -11.21 57.04 -34.60
N THR A 543 -12.41 57.55 -34.80
CA THR A 543 -12.97 57.82 -36.13
C THR A 543 -12.74 59.28 -36.51
N PHE A 544 -12.07 59.49 -37.64
CA PHE A 544 -11.93 60.77 -38.31
C PHE A 544 -12.83 60.77 -39.54
N ILE A 545 -13.65 61.81 -39.71
CA ILE A 545 -14.51 61.96 -40.87
C ILE A 545 -13.76 62.78 -41.93
N LEU A 546 -13.84 62.35 -43.19
CA LEU A 546 -13.19 62.99 -44.33
C LEU A 546 -14.22 63.78 -45.14
N ASP A 547 -13.99 65.08 -45.16
CA ASP A 547 -14.57 66.16 -45.95
C ASP A 547 -14.63 65.85 -47.47
N GLN A 548 -15.80 66.05 -48.07
CA GLN A 548 -16.06 66.15 -49.50
C GLN A 548 -16.43 67.60 -49.86
N ASN A 549 -16.54 67.90 -51.16
CA ASN A 549 -16.95 69.23 -51.62
C ASN A 549 -18.47 69.26 -51.90
N ASP A 550 -19.29 69.15 -50.86
CA ASP A 550 -20.75 69.06 -51.00
C ASP A 550 -21.50 70.37 -50.71
N ASN A 551 -20.89 71.31 -49.97
CA ASN A 551 -21.41 72.67 -49.82
C ASN A 551 -20.90 73.57 -50.96
N ALA A 552 -21.66 74.63 -51.23
CA ALA A 552 -21.33 75.62 -52.25
C ALA A 552 -21.10 77.00 -51.64
N PRO A 553 -20.16 77.80 -52.18
CA PRO A 553 -19.74 79.06 -51.57
C PRO A 553 -20.89 80.07 -51.45
N VAL A 554 -21.25 80.45 -50.22
CA VAL A 554 -22.36 81.37 -49.94
C VAL A 554 -21.86 82.82 -49.92
N ILE A 555 -22.49 83.69 -50.71
CA ILE A 555 -22.19 85.14 -50.70
C ILE A 555 -22.73 85.77 -49.41
N MET A 556 -21.83 86.31 -48.57
CA MET A 556 -22.15 87.07 -47.37
C MET A 556 -22.27 88.58 -47.61
N TYR A 557 -21.57 89.10 -48.63
CA TYR A 557 -21.65 90.51 -49.04
C TYR A 557 -21.19 90.68 -50.50
N PRO A 558 -21.86 91.51 -51.31
CA PRO A 558 -23.10 92.24 -51.00
C PRO A 558 -24.34 91.34 -51.03
N VAL A 559 -25.35 91.70 -50.24
CA VAL A 559 -26.68 91.08 -50.25
C VAL A 559 -27.72 92.19 -50.20
N SER A 560 -28.73 92.12 -51.07
CA SER A 560 -29.80 93.11 -51.16
C SER A 560 -30.84 92.93 -50.04
N SER A 561 -31.72 93.93 -49.85
CA SER A 561 -32.90 93.82 -48.98
C SER A 561 -33.84 92.66 -49.34
N ASN A 562 -33.70 92.11 -50.55
CA ASN A 562 -34.54 91.04 -51.08
C ASN A 562 -33.82 89.68 -51.04
N GLY A 563 -32.65 89.59 -50.40
CA GLY A 563 -31.86 88.35 -50.27
C GLY A 563 -31.08 87.94 -51.53
N THR A 564 -31.12 88.73 -52.60
CA THR A 564 -30.28 88.48 -53.79
C THR A 564 -28.84 88.92 -53.53
N ALA A 565 -27.85 88.23 -54.11
CA ALA A 565 -26.42 88.58 -54.03
C ALA A 565 -26.07 89.79 -54.92
N GLU A 566 -26.86 90.86 -54.84
CA GLU A 566 -26.71 92.08 -55.63
C GLU A 566 -26.45 93.29 -54.73
N GLY A 567 -25.31 93.96 -54.95
CA GLY A 567 -24.94 95.20 -54.29
C GLY A 567 -24.98 96.38 -55.24
N ILE A 568 -25.39 97.54 -54.74
CA ILE A 568 -25.22 98.83 -55.41
C ILE A 568 -24.19 99.61 -54.61
N GLU A 569 -23.09 100.01 -55.26
CA GLU A 569 -21.98 100.74 -54.65
C GLU A 569 -21.82 102.08 -55.39
N GLU A 570 -21.87 103.20 -54.66
CA GLU A 570 -21.81 104.54 -55.24
C GLU A 570 -20.37 105.09 -55.15
N VAL A 571 -19.79 105.43 -56.30
CA VAL A 571 -18.38 105.86 -56.43
C VAL A 571 -18.31 107.25 -57.05
N PRO A 572 -17.65 108.23 -56.40
CA PRO A 572 -17.46 109.56 -56.96
C PRO A 572 -16.64 109.54 -58.26
N ARG A 573 -17.04 110.29 -59.29
CA ARG A 573 -16.36 110.26 -60.60
C ARG A 573 -14.91 110.80 -60.58
N ASN A 574 -14.54 111.58 -59.56
CA ASN A 574 -13.20 112.16 -59.36
C ASN A 574 -12.18 111.22 -58.66
N VAL A 575 -12.49 109.92 -58.58
CA VAL A 575 -11.68 108.91 -57.87
C VAL A 575 -10.39 108.52 -58.63
N PRO A 576 -9.23 108.42 -57.94
CA PRO A 576 -7.97 107.98 -58.55
C PRO A 576 -7.93 106.47 -58.80
N ALA A 577 -6.98 106.03 -59.63
CA ALA A 577 -6.67 104.61 -59.84
C ALA A 577 -6.22 103.92 -58.54
N GLY A 578 -6.60 102.65 -58.37
CA GLY A 578 -6.29 101.82 -57.19
C GLY A 578 -7.28 101.97 -56.01
N HIS A 579 -8.28 102.84 -56.12
CA HIS A 579 -9.32 103.05 -55.11
C HIS A 579 -10.16 101.77 -54.92
N LEU A 580 -10.45 101.43 -53.67
CA LEU A 580 -11.27 100.27 -53.31
C LEU A 580 -12.76 100.62 -53.49
N VAL A 581 -13.39 100.05 -54.50
CA VAL A 581 -14.83 100.20 -54.76
C VAL A 581 -15.62 99.44 -53.70
N THR A 582 -15.33 98.14 -53.54
CA THR A 582 -15.96 97.29 -52.52
C THR A 582 -15.16 96.01 -52.29
N LYS A 583 -15.59 95.16 -51.37
CA LYS A 583 -15.05 93.81 -51.14
C LYS A 583 -16.17 92.78 -51.10
N VAL A 584 -16.24 91.93 -52.13
CA VAL A 584 -17.08 90.73 -52.10
C VAL A 584 -16.60 89.83 -50.95
N ARG A 585 -17.54 89.32 -50.16
CA ARG A 585 -17.31 88.34 -49.10
C ARG A 585 -18.17 87.13 -49.37
N ALA A 586 -17.56 85.96 -49.31
CA ALA A 586 -18.23 84.69 -49.35
C ALA A 586 -17.64 83.79 -48.24
N TYR A 587 -18.33 82.71 -47.95
CA TYR A 587 -17.98 81.70 -46.96
C TYR A 587 -18.31 80.32 -47.55
N ASP A 588 -17.42 79.36 -47.33
CA ASP A 588 -17.73 77.95 -47.54
C ASP A 588 -17.75 77.21 -46.20
N ALA A 589 -18.50 76.10 -46.15
CA ALA A 589 -18.61 75.29 -44.95
C ALA A 589 -17.47 74.27 -44.84
N ASP A 590 -17.07 73.70 -45.98
CA ASP A 590 -16.03 72.69 -46.16
C ASP A 590 -14.62 73.21 -45.76
N ILE A 591 -13.65 72.30 -45.64
CA ILE A 591 -12.28 72.63 -45.21
C ILE A 591 -11.21 72.47 -46.31
N GLY A 592 -10.00 72.96 -46.04
CA GLY A 592 -8.82 72.69 -46.86
C GLY A 592 -8.91 73.30 -48.26
N TYR A 593 -8.98 72.45 -49.30
CA TYR A 593 -9.13 72.88 -50.69
C TYR A 593 -10.60 73.08 -51.08
N ASN A 594 -11.52 72.33 -50.46
CA ASN A 594 -12.94 72.46 -50.69
C ASN A 594 -13.42 73.81 -50.10
N GLY A 595 -12.97 74.14 -48.88
CA GLY A 595 -13.16 75.49 -48.31
C GLY A 595 -12.36 76.64 -48.97
N TRP A 596 -11.57 76.41 -50.03
CA TRP A 596 -10.66 77.43 -50.58
C TRP A 596 -11.33 78.29 -51.66
N LEU A 597 -11.85 79.44 -51.25
CA LEU A 597 -12.49 80.42 -52.13
C LEU A 597 -11.52 81.12 -53.09
N LEU A 598 -11.93 81.22 -54.36
CA LEU A 598 -11.28 81.96 -55.44
C LEU A 598 -12.28 82.89 -56.12
N PHE A 599 -11.90 84.17 -56.25
CA PHE A 599 -12.74 85.22 -56.82
C PHE A 599 -12.34 85.50 -58.28
N SER A 600 -13.31 85.66 -59.17
CA SER A 600 -13.09 85.94 -60.59
C SER A 600 -14.18 86.82 -61.20
N LEU A 601 -13.84 87.66 -62.19
CA LEU A 601 -14.80 88.47 -62.93
C LEU A 601 -15.32 87.65 -64.13
N GLN A 602 -16.63 87.44 -64.19
CA GLN A 602 -17.31 86.69 -65.24
C GLN A 602 -17.94 87.62 -66.28
N GLU A 603 -18.61 88.69 -65.85
CA GLU A 603 -19.10 89.78 -66.71
C GLU A 603 -18.59 91.12 -66.18
N VAL A 604 -18.18 92.03 -67.09
CA VAL A 604 -17.66 93.37 -66.77
C VAL A 604 -18.08 94.33 -67.88
N SER A 605 -18.61 95.51 -67.56
CA SER A 605 -18.91 96.56 -68.56
C SER A 605 -17.68 97.02 -69.35
N ASP A 606 -16.55 97.24 -68.67
CA ASP A 606 -15.25 97.55 -69.28
C ASP A 606 -14.11 96.92 -68.46
N HIS A 607 -13.36 96.01 -69.09
CA HIS A 607 -12.21 95.34 -68.51
C HIS A 607 -11.04 96.27 -68.15
N SER A 608 -11.01 97.51 -68.67
CA SER A 608 -9.99 98.51 -68.36
C SER A 608 -10.31 99.36 -67.12
N LEU A 609 -11.53 99.30 -66.58
CA LEU A 609 -11.95 100.09 -65.43
C LEU A 609 -11.78 99.37 -64.08
N PHE A 610 -12.03 98.06 -64.00
CA PHE A 610 -12.13 97.35 -62.73
C PHE A 610 -11.21 96.11 -62.64
N GLY A 611 -10.45 96.04 -61.56
CA GLY A 611 -9.61 94.89 -61.20
C GLY A 611 -10.13 94.21 -59.93
N LEU A 612 -10.22 92.88 -59.95
CA LEU A 612 -10.61 92.05 -58.81
C LEU A 612 -9.40 91.27 -58.28
N ASP A 613 -9.15 91.37 -56.97
CA ASP A 613 -8.19 90.52 -56.28
C ASP A 613 -8.75 89.08 -56.14
N ARG A 614 -8.12 88.13 -56.83
CA ARG A 614 -8.50 86.71 -56.87
C ARG A 614 -8.55 86.02 -55.50
N TYR A 615 -7.81 86.52 -54.51
CA TYR A 615 -7.73 85.91 -53.18
C TYR A 615 -8.45 86.72 -52.11
N THR A 616 -8.52 88.05 -52.23
CA THR A 616 -9.16 88.90 -51.21
C THR A 616 -10.54 89.44 -51.57
N GLY A 617 -11.07 89.17 -52.78
CA GLY A 617 -12.40 89.61 -53.19
C GLY A 617 -12.58 91.14 -53.32
N ARG A 618 -11.48 91.89 -53.25
CA ARG A 618 -11.45 93.36 -53.34
C ARG A 618 -11.55 93.82 -54.78
N ILE A 619 -12.52 94.68 -55.08
CA ILE A 619 -12.70 95.33 -56.37
C ILE A 619 -12.06 96.72 -56.30
N ARG A 620 -11.18 97.04 -57.26
CA ARG A 620 -10.48 98.33 -57.36
C ARG A 620 -10.62 98.96 -58.74
N THR A 621 -10.56 100.28 -58.80
CA THR A 621 -10.37 101.02 -60.05
C THR A 621 -8.98 100.76 -60.62
N LEU A 622 -8.86 100.55 -61.94
CA LEU A 622 -7.59 100.42 -62.67
C LEU A 622 -7.15 101.75 -63.31
N ARG A 623 -8.11 102.57 -63.73
CA ARG A 623 -7.94 103.94 -64.22
C ARG A 623 -8.99 104.85 -63.58
N SER A 624 -8.79 106.17 -63.69
CA SER A 624 -9.83 107.15 -63.37
C SER A 624 -10.95 107.12 -64.41
N PHE A 625 -12.16 107.47 -64.00
CA PHE A 625 -13.31 107.62 -64.91
C PHE A 625 -13.14 108.84 -65.82
N THR A 626 -13.58 108.71 -67.06
CA THR A 626 -13.56 109.73 -68.12
C THR A 626 -14.99 110.14 -68.46
N GLU A 627 -15.18 111.25 -69.16
CA GLU A 627 -16.52 111.75 -69.49
C GLU A 627 -17.33 110.78 -70.37
N THR A 628 -16.66 109.95 -71.17
CA THR A 628 -17.24 108.91 -72.04
C THR A 628 -17.60 107.60 -71.34
N ASP A 629 -17.19 107.37 -70.08
CA ASP A 629 -17.51 106.13 -69.37
C ASP A 629 -18.96 106.16 -68.84
N GLU A 630 -19.66 105.03 -68.97
CA GLU A 630 -21.07 104.87 -68.58
C GLU A 630 -21.34 105.24 -67.11
N ALA A 631 -22.51 105.84 -66.83
CA ALA A 631 -22.88 106.25 -65.47
C ALA A 631 -23.15 105.08 -64.49
N GLN A 632 -23.30 103.86 -65.01
CA GLN A 632 -23.51 102.65 -64.20
C GLN A 632 -22.85 101.45 -64.86
N HIS A 633 -21.99 100.74 -64.14
CA HIS A 633 -21.33 99.54 -64.60
C HIS A 633 -21.82 98.30 -63.84
N LYS A 634 -22.02 97.19 -64.54
CA LYS A 634 -22.37 95.89 -63.94
C LYS A 634 -21.13 95.01 -63.90
N LEU A 635 -20.82 94.47 -62.73
CA LEU A 635 -19.79 93.46 -62.51
C LEU A 635 -20.48 92.19 -62.03
N VAL A 636 -20.26 91.06 -62.68
CA VAL A 636 -20.65 89.73 -62.15
C VAL A 636 -19.38 89.02 -61.69
N ILE A 637 -19.30 88.80 -60.38
CA ILE A 637 -18.19 88.12 -59.72
C ILE A 637 -18.60 86.68 -59.52
N LEU A 638 -17.86 85.75 -60.13
CA LEU A 638 -17.95 84.32 -59.85
C LEU A 638 -17.00 84.02 -58.69
N VAL A 639 -17.56 83.60 -57.57
CA VAL A 639 -16.83 82.96 -56.47
C VAL A 639 -16.95 81.47 -56.65
N LYS A 640 -15.83 80.76 -56.61
CA LYS A 640 -15.80 79.29 -56.64
C LYS A 640 -14.84 78.74 -55.61
N ASP A 641 -15.05 77.51 -55.20
CA ASP A 641 -14.09 76.76 -54.40
C ASP A 641 -12.87 76.28 -55.23
N ASN A 642 -12.05 75.41 -54.63
CA ASN A 642 -10.98 74.67 -55.29
C ASN A 642 -11.07 73.15 -55.02
N GLY A 643 -12.28 72.61 -54.88
CA GLY A 643 -12.51 71.17 -54.76
C GLY A 643 -12.37 70.39 -56.07
N ASN A 644 -12.47 69.07 -55.96
CA ASN A 644 -12.31 68.15 -57.09
C ASN A 644 -13.45 68.27 -58.14
N MET A 645 -14.62 68.77 -57.74
CA MET A 645 -15.72 69.14 -58.63
C MET A 645 -16.21 70.54 -58.23
N SER A 646 -15.51 71.60 -58.65
CA SER A 646 -15.68 72.90 -58.02
C SER A 646 -17.08 73.51 -58.18
N LEU A 647 -17.74 73.77 -57.07
CA LEU A 647 -19.00 74.49 -56.93
C LEU A 647 -18.74 76.00 -56.90
N SER A 648 -19.80 76.79 -57.10
CA SER A 648 -19.67 78.24 -57.30
C SER A 648 -20.97 79.00 -57.09
N ALA A 649 -20.85 80.27 -56.71
CA ALA A 649 -21.94 81.24 -56.65
C ALA A 649 -21.53 82.56 -57.33
N THR A 650 -22.53 83.31 -57.80
CA THR A 650 -22.33 84.60 -58.44
C THR A 650 -22.85 85.74 -57.57
N ALA A 651 -22.10 86.84 -57.55
CA ALA A 651 -22.50 88.10 -56.93
C ALA A 651 -22.47 89.23 -57.97
N THR A 652 -23.53 90.03 -58.05
CA THR A 652 -23.57 91.22 -58.91
C THR A 652 -23.16 92.44 -58.09
N VAL A 653 -22.14 93.18 -58.52
CA VAL A 653 -21.83 94.53 -58.02
C VAL A 653 -22.17 95.53 -59.10
N VAL A 654 -23.15 96.40 -58.81
CA VAL A 654 -23.56 97.51 -59.66
C VAL A 654 -22.88 98.77 -59.15
N VAL A 655 -21.84 99.21 -59.87
CA VAL A 655 -21.11 100.44 -59.54
C VAL A 655 -21.82 101.61 -60.20
N LYS A 656 -22.31 102.57 -59.42
CA LYS A 656 -22.92 103.81 -59.92
C LYS A 656 -21.96 104.98 -59.76
N LEU A 657 -21.78 105.76 -60.82
CA LEU A 657 -20.98 106.98 -60.77
C LEU A 657 -21.84 108.13 -60.27
N VAL A 658 -21.37 108.79 -59.21
CA VAL A 658 -22.04 109.94 -58.59
C VAL A 658 -21.14 111.18 -58.74
N GLU A 659 -21.75 112.34 -58.97
CA GLU A 659 -21.03 113.61 -58.99
C GLU A 659 -20.67 114.03 -57.54
N PRO A 660 -19.44 114.49 -57.28
CA PRO A 660 -19.04 114.92 -55.96
C PRO A 660 -19.85 116.16 -55.53
N LYS A 661 -20.60 116.04 -54.43
CA LYS A 661 -21.22 117.21 -53.79
C LYS A 661 -20.13 118.00 -53.07
N GLU A 662 -20.08 119.31 -53.30
CA GLU A 662 -19.24 120.21 -52.52
C GLU A 662 -19.89 120.46 -51.14
N ASP A 663 -19.11 120.30 -50.06
CA ASP A 663 -19.58 120.54 -48.70
C ASP A 663 -19.76 122.04 -48.41
N ILE A 664 -20.92 122.40 -47.85
CA ILE A 664 -21.18 123.73 -47.28
C ILE A 664 -21.69 123.56 -45.85
N SER A 665 -21.09 124.31 -44.93
CA SER A 665 -21.21 124.14 -43.47
C SER A 665 -22.38 124.90 -42.82
N ALA A 666 -22.83 124.38 -41.66
CA ALA A 666 -23.76 124.98 -40.69
C ALA A 666 -25.26 124.97 -41.09
N SER A 667 -26.24 124.89 -40.19
CA SER A 667 -26.25 124.93 -38.71
C SER A 667 -27.47 124.20 -38.09
N ASP A 668 -27.38 123.84 -36.81
CA ASP A 668 -28.46 123.67 -35.82
C ASP A 668 -29.84 123.07 -36.22
N VAL A 669 -30.09 121.81 -35.82
CA VAL A 669 -31.36 121.39 -35.19
C VAL A 669 -31.05 120.44 -34.01
N LYS A 670 -31.84 120.53 -32.93
CA LYS A 670 -31.66 119.78 -31.67
C LYS A 670 -32.45 118.45 -31.64
N GLY A 671 -31.90 117.45 -30.96
CA GLY A 671 -32.66 116.31 -30.42
C GLY A 671 -31.91 114.97 -30.51
N SER A 672 -31.81 114.16 -29.46
CA SER A 672 -32.06 114.45 -28.03
C SER A 672 -31.19 113.53 -27.15
N THR A 673 -30.69 114.07 -26.04
CA THR A 673 -29.97 113.30 -25.02
C THR A 673 -30.87 112.29 -24.33
N GLN A 674 -30.41 111.05 -24.18
CA GLN A 674 -30.65 110.28 -22.95
C GLN A 674 -29.30 110.03 -22.25
N HIS A 675 -29.36 109.88 -20.93
CA HIS A 675 -28.22 109.98 -20.04
C HIS A 675 -27.53 108.63 -19.82
N ASN A 676 -26.30 108.70 -19.32
CA ASN A 676 -25.58 107.62 -18.65
C ASN A 676 -26.48 106.93 -17.61
N ASP A 677 -26.38 105.60 -17.51
CA ASP A 677 -26.78 104.81 -16.33
C ASP A 677 -25.76 103.67 -16.13
N GLU A 678 -24.47 104.01 -16.09
CA GLU A 678 -23.35 103.05 -16.04
C GLU A 678 -23.02 102.57 -14.60
N ASP A 679 -23.72 103.10 -13.59
CA ASP A 679 -23.37 102.98 -12.17
C ASP A 679 -24.17 101.89 -11.38
N ASN A 680 -24.81 100.94 -12.07
CA ASN A 680 -25.59 99.88 -11.42
C ASN A 680 -25.14 98.43 -11.73
N LEU A 681 -24.34 98.18 -12.77
CA LEU A 681 -23.96 96.82 -13.16
C LEU A 681 -23.14 96.13 -12.04
N SER A 682 -22.21 96.85 -11.43
CA SER A 682 -21.40 96.38 -10.29
C SER A 682 -22.24 96.07 -9.06
N PHE A 683 -23.30 96.83 -8.80
CA PHE A 683 -24.18 96.64 -7.65
C PHE A 683 -25.04 95.38 -7.80
N TYR A 684 -25.62 95.16 -9.00
CA TYR A 684 -26.33 93.91 -9.30
C TYR A 684 -25.40 92.69 -9.36
N LEU A 685 -24.15 92.85 -9.81
CA LEU A 685 -23.16 91.76 -9.76
C LEU A 685 -22.82 91.36 -8.31
N ILE A 686 -22.63 92.34 -7.41
CA ILE A 686 -22.37 92.08 -5.98
C ILE A 686 -23.60 91.44 -5.32
N ILE A 687 -24.82 91.92 -5.62
CA ILE A 687 -26.06 91.35 -5.07
C ILE A 687 -26.27 89.91 -5.55
N THR A 688 -26.02 89.61 -6.83
CA THR A 688 -26.16 88.24 -7.37
C THR A 688 -25.09 87.28 -6.85
N LEU A 689 -23.83 87.73 -6.73
CA LEU A 689 -22.77 86.92 -6.11
C LEU A 689 -23.05 86.65 -4.62
N SER A 690 -23.60 87.65 -3.92
CA SER A 690 -24.02 87.53 -2.52
C SER A 690 -25.21 86.59 -2.35
N SER A 691 -26.22 86.67 -3.23
CA SER A 691 -27.42 85.82 -3.13
C SER A 691 -27.14 84.37 -3.50
N VAL A 692 -26.29 84.11 -4.50
CA VAL A 692 -25.82 82.74 -4.82
C VAL A 692 -25.02 82.16 -3.65
N SER A 693 -24.13 82.94 -3.04
CA SER A 693 -23.37 82.51 -1.85
C SER A 693 -24.26 82.24 -0.64
N ALA A 694 -25.29 83.07 -0.41
CA ALA A 694 -26.28 82.87 0.64
C ALA A 694 -27.17 81.65 0.39
N LEU A 695 -27.62 81.42 -0.84
CA LEU A 695 -28.38 80.23 -1.22
C LEU A 695 -27.55 78.95 -1.07
N PHE A 696 -26.25 78.98 -1.38
CA PHE A 696 -25.34 77.86 -1.15
C PHE A 696 -25.21 77.54 0.35
N LEU A 697 -24.99 78.55 1.21
CA LEU A 697 -24.99 78.38 2.67
C LEU A 697 -26.33 77.87 3.21
N ILE A 698 -27.47 78.39 2.73
CA ILE A 698 -28.81 77.92 3.11
C ILE A 698 -28.99 76.46 2.68
N SER A 699 -28.53 76.05 1.50
CA SER A 699 -28.64 74.66 1.05
C SER A 699 -27.86 73.69 1.96
N ILE A 700 -26.66 74.08 2.40
CA ILE A 700 -25.84 73.31 3.36
C ILE A 700 -26.54 73.21 4.72
N ILE A 701 -27.09 74.32 5.23
CA ILE A 701 -27.84 74.35 6.50
C ILE A 701 -29.11 73.49 6.40
N VAL A 702 -29.83 73.50 5.28
CA VAL A 702 -31.00 72.65 5.04
C VAL A 702 -30.62 71.16 5.00
N LEU A 703 -29.51 70.79 4.34
CA LEU A 703 -29.04 69.40 4.31
C LEU A 703 -28.65 68.89 5.70
N ILE A 704 -27.96 69.72 6.50
CA ILE A 704 -27.62 69.41 7.90
C ILE A 704 -28.90 69.28 8.74
N ALA A 705 -29.86 70.21 8.60
CA ALA A 705 -31.13 70.16 9.31
C ALA A 705 -31.94 68.90 8.96
N MET A 706 -32.04 68.54 7.67
CA MET A 706 -32.75 67.35 7.21
C MET A 706 -32.16 66.03 7.74
N GLN A 707 -30.85 65.97 7.99
CA GLN A 707 -30.22 64.82 8.65
C GLN A 707 -30.37 64.84 10.18
N CYS A 708 -30.56 66.00 10.80
CA CYS A 708 -30.73 66.13 12.26
C CYS A 708 -32.18 66.03 12.75
N THR A 709 -33.19 66.05 11.87
CA THR A 709 -34.63 66.08 12.25
C THR A 709 -35.41 64.77 11.99
N LYS A 710 -34.74 63.62 11.97
CA LYS A 710 -35.42 62.30 11.80
C LYS A 710 -35.07 61.29 12.90
N THR A 711 -35.69 61.47 14.05
CA THR A 711 -35.82 60.43 15.09
C THR A 711 -37.13 59.66 14.93
N THR A 712 -37.04 58.34 14.99
CA THR A 712 -38.06 57.37 15.46
C THR A 712 -39.56 57.70 15.32
N ASP A 713 -40.29 56.85 14.62
CA ASP A 713 -41.42 56.17 15.28
C ASP A 713 -41.80 54.82 14.63
N LEU A 714 -42.43 53.95 15.42
CA LEU A 714 -43.04 52.69 14.95
C LEU A 714 -44.51 52.93 14.59
N SER A 715 -45.08 52.14 13.67
CA SER A 715 -46.39 51.52 13.95
C SER A 715 -46.68 50.33 13.02
N SER A 716 -47.06 49.21 13.62
CA SER A 716 -47.72 48.07 12.98
C SER A 716 -49.24 48.26 12.89
N LYS A 717 -49.89 47.59 11.93
CA LYS A 717 -51.28 47.10 12.00
C LYS A 717 -51.28 45.69 11.36
N TYR A 718 -51.74 44.59 11.99
CA TYR A 718 -53.05 44.28 12.61
C TYR A 718 -54.20 44.29 11.56
N LEU A 719 -55.07 43.29 11.39
CA LEU A 719 -55.47 42.01 12.08
C LEU A 719 -56.35 41.19 11.07
N PRO A 720 -56.96 39.99 11.37
CA PRO A 720 -56.67 38.90 12.31
C PRO A 720 -56.69 37.46 11.68
N GLU A 721 -56.40 36.43 12.49
CA GLU A 721 -56.96 35.04 12.63
C GLU A 721 -57.72 34.31 11.46
N THR A 722 -57.76 32.97 11.32
CA THR A 722 -58.15 31.94 12.32
C THR A 722 -57.64 30.49 12.10
N ASN A 723 -57.26 29.83 13.21
CA ASN A 723 -57.57 28.45 13.66
C ASN A 723 -57.50 27.15 12.78
N TYR A 724 -56.88 26.14 13.42
CA TYR A 724 -57.25 24.70 13.53
C TYR A 724 -56.71 23.59 12.59
N ASP A 725 -56.58 22.42 13.23
CA ASP A 725 -56.08 21.08 12.83
C ASP A 725 -56.48 20.49 11.47
N GLY A 726 -55.67 19.53 10.99
CA GLY A 726 -56.05 18.63 9.88
C GLY A 726 -55.01 17.58 9.47
N THR A 727 -54.89 16.47 10.21
CA THR A 727 -54.08 15.29 9.79
C THR A 727 -54.90 14.27 8.99
N LEU A 728 -54.20 13.42 8.20
CA LEU A 728 -54.71 12.26 7.43
C LEU A 728 -55.61 12.62 6.21
N CYS A 729 -55.64 11.84 5.13
CA CYS A 729 -54.73 10.81 4.59
C CYS A 729 -55.16 10.46 3.15
N HIS A 730 -54.25 9.98 2.29
CA HIS A 730 -54.64 8.96 1.30
C HIS A 730 -53.53 7.95 0.99
N SER A 731 -53.93 6.70 1.08
CA SER A 731 -53.21 5.45 0.81
C SER A 731 -52.81 5.24 -0.66
N ILE A 732 -51.91 4.28 -0.88
CA ILE A 732 -52.24 3.04 -1.60
C ILE A 732 -51.42 1.88 -0.98
N GLN A 733 -51.95 0.65 -1.02
CA GLN A 733 -51.30 -0.56 -0.50
C GLN A 733 -50.86 -1.47 -1.65
N TYR A 734 -49.88 -2.35 -1.39
CA TYR A 734 -49.81 -3.65 -2.07
C TYR A 734 -49.88 -4.80 -1.06
N ARG A 735 -50.41 -5.95 -1.50
CA ARG A 735 -50.96 -6.98 -0.61
C ARG A 735 -50.70 -8.37 -1.18
N SER A 736 -49.93 -9.20 -0.48
CA SER A 736 -49.80 -10.65 -0.71
C SER A 736 -49.15 -11.31 0.51
N GLY A 737 -49.51 -12.57 0.80
CA GLY A 737 -48.91 -13.36 1.87
C GLY A 737 -49.45 -13.05 3.28
N GLU A 738 -49.79 -14.10 4.03
CA GLU A 738 -50.41 -14.00 5.35
C GLU A 738 -49.39 -13.77 6.48
N LYS A 739 -49.91 -13.31 7.64
CA LYS A 739 -49.25 -13.17 8.96
C LYS A 739 -48.26 -12.01 9.09
N ARG A 740 -48.67 -10.99 9.86
CA ARG A 740 -47.77 -10.00 10.47
C ARG A 740 -47.28 -10.53 11.82
N TYR A 741 -46.00 -10.31 12.13
CA TYR A 741 -45.54 -10.20 13.51
C TYR A 741 -45.05 -8.77 13.75
N MET A 742 -45.32 -8.24 14.94
CA MET A 742 -44.75 -6.99 15.44
C MET A 742 -43.75 -7.36 16.53
N LEU A 743 -42.49 -6.99 16.37
CA LEU A 743 -41.45 -7.12 17.38
C LEU A 743 -41.01 -5.74 17.85
N VAL A 744 -40.99 -5.54 19.16
CA VAL A 744 -40.54 -4.31 19.82
C VAL A 744 -39.26 -4.63 20.59
N GLY A 745 -38.18 -3.91 20.29
CA GLY A 745 -36.90 -3.97 21.01
C GLY A 745 -36.68 -2.71 21.86
N PRO A 746 -36.07 -2.81 23.05
CA PRO A 746 -35.93 -1.68 23.98
C PRO A 746 -34.74 -0.75 23.67
N ARG A 747 -34.76 0.45 24.27
CA ARG A 747 -33.66 1.43 24.29
C ARG A 747 -32.54 1.04 25.25
N MET A 748 -31.30 1.45 24.95
CA MET A 748 -30.30 2.13 25.81
C MET A 748 -29.21 2.67 24.84
N SER A 749 -28.84 3.95 24.78
CA SER A 749 -28.12 4.80 25.75
C SER A 749 -26.73 4.28 26.13
N ILE A 750 -25.68 4.93 25.60
CA ILE A 750 -24.28 4.69 25.96
C ILE A 750 -23.72 5.96 26.62
N GLY A 751 -23.04 5.79 27.75
CA GLY A 751 -22.20 6.82 28.38
C GLY A 751 -20.75 6.35 28.41
N SER A 752 -19.81 7.28 28.35
CA SER A 752 -18.37 6.99 28.45
C SER A 752 -17.94 6.79 29.91
N THR A 753 -16.98 5.89 30.13
CA THR A 753 -16.27 5.73 31.40
C THR A 753 -14.76 5.69 31.17
N ILE A 754 -14.02 6.25 32.12
CA ILE A 754 -12.55 6.34 32.14
C ILE A 754 -12.05 5.52 33.32
N VAL A 755 -10.88 4.87 33.18
CA VAL A 755 -10.23 4.09 34.25
C VAL A 755 -9.03 4.90 34.82
N PRO A 756 -8.81 4.97 36.16
CA PRO A 756 -7.89 5.95 36.75
C PRO A 756 -6.62 5.37 37.42
N GLY A 757 -5.67 6.27 37.71
CA GLY A 757 -4.48 6.03 38.55
C GLY A 757 -3.18 5.86 37.75
N SER A 758 -2.03 6.42 38.13
CA SER A 758 -1.71 7.36 39.22
C SER A 758 -0.45 8.17 38.81
N ASN A 759 0.03 9.20 39.50
CA ASN A 759 -0.27 9.71 40.85
C ASN A 759 -0.07 11.24 40.91
N GLY A 760 -0.13 11.87 42.10
CA GLY A 760 0.04 13.33 42.25
C GLY A 760 0.98 13.77 43.39
N ASN A 761 1.46 15.02 43.30
CA ASN A 761 2.04 15.77 44.41
C ASN A 761 1.88 17.27 44.15
N THR A 762 1.46 18.03 45.16
CA THR A 762 1.06 19.45 45.01
C THR A 762 1.83 20.33 46.00
N LEU A 763 2.38 21.46 45.52
CA LEU A 763 2.86 22.57 46.35
C LEU A 763 2.63 23.91 45.63
N VAL A 764 2.54 25.00 46.39
CA VAL A 764 1.77 26.20 46.01
C VAL A 764 2.45 27.49 46.48
N VAL A 765 2.20 28.61 45.77
CA VAL A 765 2.52 30.04 46.06
C VAL A 765 4.01 30.44 46.21
N PRO A 766 4.38 31.74 46.08
CA PRO A 766 3.58 32.92 45.70
C PRO A 766 4.13 33.75 44.52
N ASP A 767 3.29 34.67 44.06
CA ASP A 767 3.62 35.83 43.22
C ASP A 767 4.64 36.78 43.89
N ARG A 768 5.68 37.25 43.16
CA ARG A 768 6.50 38.39 43.61
C ARG A 768 7.28 39.14 42.52
N ARG A 769 7.19 40.47 42.65
CA ARG A 769 7.88 41.55 41.92
C ARG A 769 9.38 41.39 41.62
N SER A 770 9.72 41.81 40.40
CA SER A 770 10.79 42.79 40.06
C SER A 770 12.27 42.35 39.97
N THR A 771 12.86 42.72 38.82
CA THR A 771 14.27 43.10 38.62
C THR A 771 15.37 42.12 39.03
N SER A 772 15.77 41.29 38.08
CA SER A 772 17.18 41.16 37.68
C SER A 772 17.25 41.32 36.16
N ALA A 773 18.20 42.10 35.66
CA ALA A 773 18.43 42.27 34.23
C ALA A 773 19.64 41.43 33.80
N GLU A 774 19.48 40.67 32.72
CA GLU A 774 20.60 40.17 31.91
C GLU A 774 20.31 40.51 30.44
N GLU A 775 21.36 40.83 29.70
CA GLU A 775 21.27 41.59 28.45
C GLU A 775 21.22 40.67 27.23
N VAL A 776 20.37 41.00 26.24
CA VAL A 776 20.35 40.34 24.93
C VAL A 776 20.31 41.39 23.81
N SER A 777 21.50 41.74 23.32
CA SER A 777 21.81 42.36 22.02
C SER A 777 20.87 43.45 21.48
N ASP A 778 21.26 44.72 21.65
CA ASP A 778 20.57 45.89 21.08
C ASP A 778 20.92 46.09 19.58
N HIS A 779 20.41 45.18 18.74
CA HIS A 779 20.67 45.13 17.29
C HIS A 779 19.39 45.08 16.43
N SER A 780 18.20 45.18 17.02
CA SER A 780 16.95 45.26 16.26
C SER A 780 16.78 46.65 15.63
N LEU A 781 16.98 46.75 14.31
CA LEU A 781 16.78 47.98 13.54
C LEU A 781 15.32 48.51 13.62
N PHE A 782 14.37 47.61 13.85
CA PHE A 782 12.93 47.87 13.94
C PHE A 782 12.35 47.41 15.27
N GLY A 783 11.44 48.19 15.83
CA GLY A 783 10.64 47.87 17.02
C GLY A 783 9.15 47.85 16.71
N LEU A 784 8.42 46.89 17.29
CA LEU A 784 6.98 46.72 17.14
C LEU A 784 6.22 47.28 18.35
N ASP A 785 5.24 48.15 18.12
CA ASP A 785 4.30 48.55 19.16
C ASP A 785 3.28 47.43 19.44
N ARG A 786 3.18 47.02 20.71
CA ARG A 786 2.39 45.84 21.12
C ARG A 786 0.88 46.05 21.18
N TYR A 787 0.40 47.30 21.06
CA TYR A 787 -1.03 47.63 21.16
C TYR A 787 -1.60 48.13 19.83
N THR A 788 -0.79 48.81 19.02
CA THR A 788 -1.18 49.33 17.70
C THR A 788 -0.64 48.52 16.52
N GLY A 789 0.22 47.52 16.77
CA GLY A 789 0.86 46.71 15.73
C GLY A 789 1.84 47.50 14.85
N ARG A 790 2.18 48.75 15.22
CA ARG A 790 2.94 49.67 14.38
C ARG A 790 4.44 49.39 14.47
N ILE A 791 5.06 49.10 13.32
CA ILE A 791 6.51 48.98 13.18
C ILE A 791 7.12 50.39 13.10
N ARG A 792 8.20 50.63 13.84
CA ARG A 792 9.03 51.84 13.77
C ARG A 792 10.51 51.47 13.69
N THR A 793 11.33 52.28 13.06
CA THR A 793 12.79 52.17 13.19
C THR A 793 13.23 52.62 14.59
N LEU A 794 14.26 51.98 15.15
CA LEU A 794 14.82 52.32 16.46
C LEU A 794 16.11 53.15 16.38
N ARG A 795 16.83 53.04 15.26
CA ARG A 795 17.93 53.94 14.88
C ARG A 795 17.82 54.36 13.41
N SER A 796 18.65 55.32 13.00
CA SER A 796 18.86 55.63 11.58
C SER A 796 19.57 54.46 10.87
N PHE A 797 19.27 54.31 9.59
CA PHE A 797 20.02 53.44 8.68
C PHE A 797 21.45 53.98 8.48
N THR A 798 22.36 53.06 8.18
CA THR A 798 23.78 53.28 7.92
C THR A 798 24.21 52.50 6.69
N GLU A 799 25.34 52.87 6.05
CA GLU A 799 25.83 52.22 4.82
C GLU A 799 26.17 50.73 4.97
N THR A 800 26.18 50.21 6.21
CA THR A 800 26.38 48.79 6.54
C THR A 800 25.09 47.99 6.72
N ASP A 801 23.90 48.62 6.64
CA ASP A 801 22.61 47.94 6.77
C ASP A 801 22.09 47.39 5.42
N GLU A 802 21.54 46.17 5.41
CA GLU A 802 21.09 45.51 4.18
C GLU A 802 19.95 46.24 3.46
N ALA A 803 20.02 46.32 2.13
CA ALA A 803 19.00 46.98 1.29
C ALA A 803 17.58 46.34 1.35
N GLN A 804 17.45 45.13 1.89
CA GLN A 804 16.17 44.44 2.07
C GLN A 804 16.16 43.63 3.37
N HIS A 805 15.27 43.98 4.30
CA HIS A 805 15.08 43.27 5.57
C HIS A 805 13.78 42.45 5.57
N LYS A 806 13.80 41.28 6.23
CA LYS A 806 12.65 40.38 6.39
C LYS A 806 12.26 40.26 7.88
N LEU A 807 11.15 40.88 8.24
CA LEU A 807 10.60 40.86 9.61
C LEU A 807 9.56 39.73 9.72
N VAL A 808 9.69 38.87 10.72
CA VAL A 808 8.69 37.83 11.04
C VAL A 808 8.02 38.19 12.35
N ILE A 809 6.70 38.38 12.32
CA ILE A 809 5.88 38.79 13.45
C ILE A 809 5.03 37.58 13.87
N LEU A 810 5.28 37.06 15.07
CA LEU A 810 4.45 36.04 15.71
C LEU A 810 3.35 36.72 16.53
N VAL A 811 2.09 36.54 16.11
CA VAL A 811 0.90 36.92 16.89
C VAL A 811 0.41 35.67 17.61
N LYS A 812 0.24 35.75 18.92
CA LYS A 812 -0.17 34.64 19.78
C LYS A 812 -1.28 35.09 20.72
N ASP A 813 -2.35 34.31 20.82
CA ASP A 813 -3.40 34.56 21.80
C ASP A 813 -3.03 34.02 23.19
N ASN A 814 -3.75 34.52 24.21
CA ASN A 814 -3.63 34.07 25.60
C ASN A 814 -4.79 33.13 25.96
N GLY A 815 -5.20 32.27 25.02
CA GLY A 815 -6.19 31.23 25.26
C GLY A 815 -5.67 30.10 26.14
N ASN A 816 -6.58 29.33 26.75
CA ASN A 816 -6.25 28.19 27.61
C ASN A 816 -5.58 27.03 26.84
N VAL A 817 -5.74 27.03 25.51
CA VAL A 817 -4.79 26.45 24.54
C VAL A 817 -4.46 27.59 23.59
N SER A 818 -3.22 28.06 23.61
CA SER A 818 -2.84 29.29 22.90
C SER A 818 -2.63 29.06 21.41
N LEU A 819 -3.42 29.71 20.54
CA LEU A 819 -3.20 29.68 19.10
C LEU A 819 -2.23 30.79 18.67
N SER A 820 -1.51 30.58 17.57
CA SER A 820 -0.57 31.57 17.03
C SER A 820 -0.48 31.56 15.52
N ALA A 821 -0.45 32.75 14.93
CA ALA A 821 -0.23 33.00 13.51
C ALA A 821 1.10 33.75 13.29
N THR A 822 1.75 33.54 12.15
CA THR A 822 2.93 34.30 11.74
C THR A 822 2.64 35.16 10.52
N ALA A 823 3.09 36.41 10.54
CA ALA A 823 3.06 37.32 9.41
C ALA A 823 4.50 37.69 9.03
N THR A 824 4.82 37.70 7.73
CA THR A 824 6.13 38.10 7.22
C THR A 824 6.00 39.43 6.49
N VAL A 825 6.78 40.43 6.90
CA VAL A 825 6.85 41.76 6.27
C VAL A 825 8.24 41.94 5.68
N VAL A 826 8.31 42.32 4.41
CA VAL A 826 9.58 42.63 3.72
C VAL A 826 9.68 44.14 3.54
N VAL A 827 10.76 44.73 4.04
CA VAL A 827 11.06 46.16 3.94
C VAL A 827 12.25 46.33 2.99
N LYS A 828 12.09 47.12 1.93
CA LYS A 828 13.17 47.49 1.00
C LYS A 828 13.55 48.96 1.21
N LEU A 829 14.86 49.22 1.22
CA LEU A 829 15.40 50.57 1.12
C LEU A 829 15.44 50.99 -0.36
N VAL A 830 15.19 52.28 -0.61
CA VAL A 830 15.20 52.88 -1.95
C VAL A 830 15.89 54.23 -1.84
N GLU A 831 16.90 54.46 -2.68
CA GLU A 831 17.65 55.70 -2.70
C GLU A 831 16.79 56.88 -3.20
N PRO A 832 16.97 58.10 -2.65
CA PRO A 832 16.35 59.29 -3.21
C PRO A 832 17.00 59.63 -4.55
N LYS A 833 16.18 59.77 -5.60
CA LYS A 833 16.65 60.29 -6.90
C LYS A 833 16.93 61.79 -6.80
N GLU A 834 18.17 62.15 -6.48
CA GLU A 834 18.63 63.55 -6.52
C GLU A 834 18.80 64.08 -7.96
N ALA A 835 18.86 65.42 -8.08
CA ALA A 835 18.92 66.13 -9.34
C ALA A 835 20.29 66.77 -9.60
N ILE A 836 20.76 66.67 -10.85
CA ILE A 836 22.04 67.20 -11.37
C ILE A 836 21.78 67.61 -12.84
N SER A 837 22.27 68.73 -13.40
CA SER A 837 22.71 70.02 -12.85
C SER A 837 22.63 71.08 -13.98
N ALA A 838 23.01 72.34 -13.73
CA ALA A 838 22.78 73.45 -14.66
C ALA A 838 23.94 73.75 -15.65
N SER A 839 23.60 74.34 -16.80
CA SER A 839 24.49 75.21 -17.57
C SER A 839 23.69 76.19 -18.48
N ASP A 840 23.81 77.49 -18.20
CA ASP A 840 24.24 78.58 -19.11
C ASP A 840 23.80 78.62 -20.60
N VAL A 841 23.51 79.77 -21.25
CA VAL A 841 23.86 81.17 -20.89
C VAL A 841 22.99 82.23 -21.62
N LYS A 842 22.65 83.35 -20.93
CA LYS A 842 22.30 84.72 -21.43
C LYS A 842 21.17 84.94 -22.48
N SER A 843 20.63 86.15 -22.68
CA SER A 843 20.27 87.29 -21.79
C SER A 843 19.66 88.44 -22.63
N ALA A 844 18.45 88.94 -22.31
CA ALA A 844 18.03 90.33 -22.55
C ALA A 844 16.56 90.58 -22.11
N ALA A 845 16.35 91.47 -21.14
CA ALA A 845 15.19 92.37 -21.03
C ALA A 845 15.40 93.30 -19.82
N THR A 846 15.22 94.61 -20.00
CA THR A 846 15.20 95.59 -18.91
C THR A 846 13.84 96.30 -18.88
N ASP A 847 13.47 96.71 -17.67
CA ASP A 847 12.61 97.85 -17.31
C ASP A 847 11.07 97.79 -17.39
N ILE A 848 10.49 98.17 -16.23
CA ILE A 848 9.29 98.99 -15.99
C ILE A 848 7.91 98.39 -16.34
N GLY A 849 6.95 98.48 -15.39
CA GLY A 849 5.52 98.28 -15.69
C GLY A 849 4.59 97.88 -14.53
N ASP A 850 4.57 98.66 -13.45
CA ASP A 850 3.71 98.47 -12.26
C ASP A 850 2.19 98.30 -12.56
N SER A 851 1.52 97.34 -11.90
CA SER A 851 0.20 97.52 -11.23
C SER A 851 -0.38 96.19 -10.70
N GLY A 852 -0.62 96.12 -9.39
CA GLY A 852 -1.12 94.90 -8.72
C GLY A 852 -2.64 94.86 -8.51
N VAL A 853 -3.36 94.05 -9.29
CA VAL A 853 -4.78 93.69 -9.04
C VAL A 853 -5.04 92.18 -9.14
N THR A 854 -4.30 91.46 -9.99
CA THR A 854 -4.52 90.02 -10.28
C THR A 854 -4.14 89.06 -9.15
N PHE A 855 -3.20 89.46 -8.29
CA PHE A 855 -2.62 88.57 -7.26
C PHE A 855 -3.63 88.14 -6.18
N TYR A 856 -4.48 89.06 -5.71
CA TYR A 856 -5.51 88.75 -4.72
C TYR A 856 -6.62 87.85 -5.28
N LEU A 857 -6.99 88.02 -6.55
CA LEU A 857 -8.04 87.22 -7.19
C LEU A 857 -7.66 85.74 -7.27
N MET A 858 -6.40 85.45 -7.63
CA MET A 858 -5.86 84.08 -7.67
C MET A 858 -5.85 83.43 -6.28
N ILE A 859 -5.50 84.17 -5.22
CA ILE A 859 -5.51 83.67 -3.84
C ILE A 859 -6.94 83.36 -3.38
N THR A 860 -7.92 84.23 -3.70
CA THR A 860 -9.33 83.95 -3.34
C THR A 860 -9.88 82.72 -4.06
N LEU A 861 -9.65 82.57 -5.37
CA LEU A 861 -10.08 81.40 -6.14
C LEU A 861 -9.43 80.10 -5.64
N ALA A 862 -8.14 80.12 -5.31
CA ALA A 862 -7.45 78.99 -4.70
C ALA A 862 -8.07 78.62 -3.34
N SER A 863 -8.36 79.60 -2.48
CA SER A 863 -8.95 79.34 -1.15
C SER A 863 -10.32 78.67 -1.24
N VAL A 864 -11.21 79.13 -2.13
CA VAL A 864 -12.53 78.53 -2.34
C VAL A 864 -12.40 77.12 -2.93
N SER A 865 -11.49 76.90 -3.87
CA SER A 865 -11.22 75.58 -4.44
C SER A 865 -10.74 74.58 -3.39
N THR A 866 -9.82 74.97 -2.50
CA THR A 866 -9.35 74.09 -1.40
C THR A 866 -10.44 73.76 -0.39
N LEU A 867 -11.29 74.72 -0.01
CA LEU A 867 -12.43 74.48 0.88
C LEU A 867 -13.49 73.57 0.26
N PHE A 868 -13.73 73.68 -1.05
CA PHE A 868 -14.60 72.78 -1.80
C PHE A 868 -14.04 71.34 -1.83
N LEU A 869 -12.74 71.18 -2.10
CA LEU A 869 -12.06 69.88 -2.04
C LEU A 869 -12.09 69.26 -0.64
N ILE A 870 -11.83 70.04 0.42
CA ILE A 870 -11.90 69.56 1.80
C ILE A 870 -13.34 69.13 2.15
N SER A 871 -14.35 69.88 1.70
CA SER A 871 -15.76 69.52 1.90
C SER A 871 -16.14 68.22 1.21
N ILE A 872 -15.66 67.99 -0.02
CA ILE A 872 -15.83 66.72 -0.74
C ILE A 872 -15.10 65.57 -0.04
N ILE A 873 -13.87 65.78 0.43
CA ILE A 873 -13.09 64.77 1.16
C ILE A 873 -13.78 64.39 2.47
N VAL A 874 -14.35 65.35 3.22
CA VAL A 874 -15.14 65.09 4.43
C VAL A 874 -16.44 64.34 4.10
N LEU A 875 -17.15 64.72 3.04
CA LEU A 875 -18.35 63.98 2.59
C LEU A 875 -18.01 62.54 2.21
N ILE A 876 -16.94 62.29 1.45
CA ILE A 876 -16.49 60.94 1.09
C ILE A 876 -16.06 60.16 2.34
N ALA A 877 -15.32 60.77 3.27
CA ALA A 877 -14.94 60.13 4.53
C ALA A 877 -16.16 59.75 5.39
N MET A 878 -17.19 60.59 5.44
CA MET A 878 -18.45 60.28 6.14
C MET A 878 -19.30 59.24 5.40
N GLN A 879 -19.24 59.18 4.07
CA GLN A 879 -19.89 58.14 3.27
C GLN A 879 -19.23 56.76 3.51
N CYS A 880 -17.89 56.71 3.50
CA CYS A 880 -17.11 55.51 3.79
C CYS A 880 -17.14 55.09 5.27
N SER A 881 -17.56 55.98 6.18
CA SER A 881 -17.78 55.68 7.60
C SER A 881 -19.07 54.89 7.89
N LYS A 882 -19.85 54.48 6.87
CA LYS A 882 -21.22 53.98 7.06
C LYS A 882 -21.57 52.67 6.35
N THR A 883 -20.60 51.77 6.17
CA THR A 883 -20.82 50.44 5.55
C THR A 883 -20.14 49.28 6.28
N THR A 884 -20.40 49.13 7.59
CA THR A 884 -20.27 47.85 8.32
C THR A 884 -21.30 47.75 9.45
N ASP A 885 -22.44 47.09 9.22
CA ASP A 885 -22.99 46.08 10.14
C ASP A 885 -24.32 45.46 9.64
N VAL A 886 -24.62 44.23 10.11
CA VAL A 886 -25.86 43.43 9.88
C VAL A 886 -26.06 42.98 8.41
N SER A 887 -26.38 41.72 8.08
CA SER A 887 -27.10 40.70 8.86
C SER A 887 -26.47 39.30 8.87
N SER A 888 -26.67 38.58 9.97
CA SER A 888 -26.50 37.12 10.07
C SER A 888 -27.67 36.49 10.84
N LYS A 889 -28.00 35.22 10.51
CA LYS A 889 -29.16 34.40 10.94
C LYS A 889 -30.41 34.61 10.08
N TYR A 890 -30.99 33.57 9.48
CA TYR A 890 -31.52 32.38 10.14
C TYR A 890 -31.13 31.02 9.53
N LEU A 891 -31.22 29.97 10.35
CA LEU A 891 -31.23 28.52 10.03
C LEU A 891 -32.71 28.03 9.93
N PRO A 892 -33.05 26.80 9.47
CA PRO A 892 -32.18 25.62 9.30
C PRO A 892 -32.34 24.80 7.98
N GLU A 893 -31.47 23.79 7.85
CA GLU A 893 -31.65 22.45 7.23
C GLU A 893 -32.61 22.23 6.04
N THR A 894 -32.08 21.61 4.98
CA THR A 894 -32.63 20.34 4.46
C THR A 894 -31.58 19.59 3.62
N ASN A 895 -31.41 18.29 3.89
CA ASN A 895 -30.64 17.39 3.01
C ASN A 895 -31.49 16.98 1.81
N TYR A 896 -30.88 16.85 0.63
CA TYR A 896 -31.39 15.96 -0.42
C TYR A 896 -30.25 15.39 -1.27
N ASP A 897 -29.92 14.12 -1.04
CA ASP A 897 -29.17 13.31 -2.00
C ASP A 897 -30.02 13.06 -3.25
N GLY A 898 -29.41 13.17 -4.43
CA GLY A 898 -30.10 13.19 -5.73
C GLY A 898 -29.48 12.27 -6.79
N THR A 899 -28.95 11.11 -6.40
CA THR A 899 -28.34 10.15 -7.34
C THR A 899 -29.35 9.62 -8.36
N LEU A 900 -29.32 10.14 -9.59
CA LEU A 900 -30.21 9.73 -10.67
C LEU A 900 -29.58 8.66 -11.58
N CYS A 901 -29.67 7.39 -11.18
CA CYS A 901 -29.29 6.28 -12.06
C CYS A 901 -30.31 6.10 -13.19
N HIS A 902 -29.82 5.91 -14.43
CA HIS A 902 -30.64 5.40 -15.53
C HIS A 902 -29.93 4.24 -16.24
N SER A 903 -30.43 3.03 -15.99
CA SER A 903 -29.93 1.79 -16.58
C SER A 903 -30.77 1.37 -17.79
N ILE A 904 -30.15 1.19 -18.95
CA ILE A 904 -30.80 0.57 -20.11
C ILE A 904 -30.85 -0.96 -19.90
N GLN A 905 -31.98 -1.58 -20.25
CA GLN A 905 -32.24 -2.99 -20.00
C GLN A 905 -31.72 -3.91 -21.12
N TYR A 906 -31.42 -5.16 -20.77
CA TYR A 906 -31.67 -6.29 -21.66
C TYR A 906 -32.38 -7.42 -20.91
N ARG A 907 -33.15 -8.25 -21.63
CA ARG A 907 -34.15 -9.17 -21.05
C ARG A 907 -34.15 -10.52 -21.76
N SER A 908 -33.99 -11.61 -21.02
CA SER A 908 -34.39 -12.96 -21.45
C SER A 908 -34.45 -13.95 -20.28
N GLY A 909 -35.20 -15.05 -20.46
CA GLY A 909 -35.03 -16.31 -19.72
C GLY A 909 -35.81 -16.46 -18.41
N GLU A 910 -36.79 -17.38 -18.41
CA GLU A 910 -37.44 -17.84 -17.18
C GLU A 910 -36.67 -19.00 -16.53
N LYS A 911 -36.29 -18.85 -15.25
CA LYS A 911 -36.37 -19.85 -14.16
C LYS A 911 -35.68 -19.34 -12.90
N ARG A 912 -36.26 -19.63 -11.73
CA ARG A 912 -35.58 -19.46 -10.44
C ARG A 912 -34.98 -20.79 -10.01
N TYR A 913 -33.68 -20.82 -9.77
CA TYR A 913 -33.04 -21.82 -8.92
C TYR A 913 -32.41 -21.10 -7.74
N MET A 914 -32.63 -21.62 -6.53
CA MET A 914 -31.94 -21.18 -5.32
C MET A 914 -30.78 -22.15 -5.08
N LEU A 915 -29.55 -21.64 -5.16
CA LEU A 915 -28.35 -22.38 -4.78
C LEU A 915 -27.65 -21.61 -3.66
N VAL A 916 -27.22 -22.35 -2.63
CA VAL A 916 -26.54 -21.81 -1.45
C VAL A 916 -25.03 -21.91 -1.68
N GLY A 917 -24.33 -20.79 -1.57
CA GLY A 917 -22.86 -20.71 -1.51
C GLY A 917 -22.38 -20.45 -0.07
N PRO A 918 -21.18 -20.91 0.34
CA PRO A 918 -20.82 -21.04 1.75
C PRO A 918 -20.18 -19.78 2.37
N ARG A 919 -20.21 -19.73 3.71
CA ARG A 919 -19.26 -18.95 4.53
C ARG A 919 -17.87 -19.59 4.46
N MET A 920 -16.83 -18.75 4.50
CA MET A 920 -15.60 -19.06 5.23
C MET A 920 -15.08 -17.80 5.94
N SER A 921 -14.08 -17.91 6.81
CA SER A 921 -13.85 -16.92 7.89
C SER A 921 -12.47 -17.03 8.53
N ILE A 922 -12.00 -15.93 9.15
CA ILE A 922 -10.79 -15.81 10.00
C ILE A 922 -9.48 -15.82 9.16
N GLY A 923 -8.42 -15.05 9.45
CA GLY A 923 -8.19 -14.02 10.49
C GLY A 923 -6.80 -14.16 11.16
N SER A 924 -6.29 -13.09 11.79
CA SER A 924 -4.99 -13.05 12.51
C SER A 924 -4.81 -11.71 13.26
N THR A 925 -3.83 -11.51 14.16
CA THR A 925 -3.64 -12.08 15.54
C THR A 925 -2.60 -11.22 16.31
N ILE A 926 -2.51 -11.33 17.65
CA ILE A 926 -1.27 -11.38 18.49
C ILE A 926 -1.61 -11.46 20.01
N VAL A 927 -0.62 -11.78 20.85
CA VAL A 927 -0.68 -12.37 22.22
C VAL A 927 0.25 -11.58 23.18
N PRO A 928 -0.14 -11.24 24.45
CA PRO A 928 0.12 -12.09 25.65
C PRO A 928 -0.97 -11.98 26.77
N GLY A 929 -0.95 -12.72 27.89
CA GLY A 929 -0.14 -13.89 28.28
C GLY A 929 0.25 -13.94 29.78
N SER A 930 -0.47 -14.71 30.61
CA SER A 930 -0.05 -15.11 31.99
C SER A 930 -0.94 -16.20 32.61
N ASN A 931 -0.37 -17.11 33.41
CA ASN A 931 -1.10 -18.12 34.22
C ASN A 931 -1.06 -17.78 35.72
N GLY A 932 -2.10 -18.14 36.51
CA GLY A 932 -2.00 -18.14 37.97
C GLY A 932 -3.30 -18.19 38.80
N ASN A 933 -3.60 -19.37 39.35
CA ASN A 933 -4.26 -19.68 40.64
C ASN A 933 -5.22 -18.67 41.33
N THR A 934 -6.43 -19.12 41.71
CA THR A 934 -6.82 -19.50 43.10
C THR A 934 -8.33 -19.84 43.21
N LEU A 935 -8.72 -20.72 44.16
CA LEU A 935 -10.10 -21.17 44.39
C LEU A 935 -10.91 -20.22 45.29
N VAL A 936 -12.24 -20.14 45.08
CA VAL A 936 -13.29 -20.19 46.13
C VAL A 936 -14.53 -20.94 45.59
N VAL A 937 -15.31 -21.58 46.47
CA VAL A 937 -16.39 -22.57 46.22
C VAL A 937 -17.45 -22.42 47.35
N PRO A 938 -18.73 -22.85 47.28
CA PRO A 938 -19.75 -22.87 46.21
C PRO A 938 -21.03 -22.07 46.64
N ASP A 939 -22.19 -22.20 45.96
CA ASP A 939 -23.30 -23.02 46.52
C ASP A 939 -24.40 -23.42 45.50
N ARG A 940 -25.04 -24.55 45.83
CA ARG A 940 -26.39 -25.11 45.57
C ARG A 940 -27.49 -24.28 44.82
N ARG A 941 -28.56 -24.87 44.25
CA ARG A 941 -29.20 -26.20 44.51
C ARG A 941 -30.21 -26.63 43.39
N SER A 942 -30.39 -27.96 43.22
CA SER A 942 -31.65 -28.68 42.83
C SER A 942 -32.32 -28.37 41.46
N THR A 943 -33.02 -29.30 40.77
CA THR A 943 -33.55 -30.65 41.15
C THR A 943 -33.71 -31.56 39.91
N SER A 944 -33.66 -32.90 40.12
CA SER A 944 -34.36 -34.02 39.41
C SER A 944 -34.95 -33.81 37.99
N THR A 945 -34.81 -34.75 37.04
CA THR A 945 -35.28 -36.16 37.16
C THR A 945 -34.42 -37.21 36.44
N GLU A 946 -34.56 -38.46 36.88
CA GLU A 946 -34.07 -39.71 36.25
C GLU A 946 -35.01 -40.13 35.06
N ALA A 947 -34.80 -41.20 34.27
CA ALA A 947 -33.96 -42.39 34.41
C ALA A 947 -33.62 -43.09 33.06
N TYR A 948 -32.58 -43.95 33.05
CA TYR A 948 -32.53 -45.38 32.60
C TYR A 948 -33.35 -45.86 31.36
N GLU A 949 -32.90 -46.78 30.48
CA GLU A 949 -31.71 -47.66 30.43
C GLU A 949 -31.45 -48.22 28.98
N ASN A 950 -30.27 -48.85 28.76
CA ASN A 950 -29.90 -50.05 27.96
C ASN A 950 -30.84 -50.68 26.88
N GLU A 951 -30.40 -51.43 25.85
CA GLU A 951 -29.07 -51.88 25.36
C GLU A 951 -29.12 -52.45 23.91
N GLN A 952 -27.93 -52.80 23.36
CA GLN A 952 -27.57 -53.87 22.39
C GLN A 952 -28.56 -54.42 21.32
N GLY A 953 -28.00 -54.96 20.20
CA GLY A 953 -28.52 -56.23 19.68
C GLY A 953 -28.55 -56.52 18.16
N ALA A 954 -27.37 -56.74 17.55
CA ALA A 954 -27.11 -57.69 16.44
C ALA A 954 -27.92 -57.69 15.11
N SER A 955 -27.21 -58.05 14.02
CA SER A 955 -27.71 -58.27 12.67
C SER A 955 -28.23 -59.70 12.40
N PHE A 956 -29.09 -59.90 11.39
CA PHE A 956 -29.07 -61.12 10.57
C PHE A 956 -29.52 -60.88 9.11
N VAL A 957 -29.24 -61.86 8.23
CA VAL A 957 -29.22 -61.75 6.76
C VAL A 957 -30.13 -62.80 6.09
N LYS A 958 -30.92 -62.43 5.06
CA LYS A 958 -31.05 -63.25 3.83
C LYS A 958 -31.70 -62.58 2.60
N CYS A 959 -31.53 -63.28 1.47
CA CYS A 959 -31.83 -62.98 0.07
C CYS A 959 -33.35 -63.19 -0.28
N GLU A 960 -33.90 -63.05 -1.50
CA GLU A 960 -33.36 -63.24 -2.87
C GLU A 960 -34.01 -62.34 -3.97
N LYS A 961 -33.29 -62.20 -5.10
CA LYS A 961 -33.67 -62.22 -6.55
C LYS A 961 -35.12 -61.84 -6.96
N ASN A 962 -35.36 -61.18 -8.11
CA ASN A 962 -35.07 -61.72 -9.46
C ASN A 962 -35.30 -60.71 -10.65
N ILE A 963 -34.56 -60.93 -11.74
CA ILE A 963 -34.93 -60.77 -13.18
C ILE A 963 -35.20 -59.37 -13.81
N SER A 964 -34.51 -59.11 -14.93
CA SER A 964 -34.68 -58.06 -15.98
C SER A 964 -35.29 -58.66 -17.27
N PRO A 965 -35.83 -57.91 -18.28
CA PRO A 965 -34.97 -57.40 -19.39
C PRO A 965 -35.50 -56.26 -20.36
N LEU A 966 -34.61 -55.85 -21.30
CA LEU A 966 -34.83 -55.50 -22.75
C LEU A 966 -35.39 -54.12 -23.27
N GLY A 967 -34.78 -53.64 -24.38
CA GLY A 967 -35.23 -52.58 -25.33
C GLY A 967 -34.42 -51.26 -25.28
N ALA A 968 -33.58 -50.80 -26.23
CA ALA A 968 -33.59 -50.69 -27.73
C ALA A 968 -34.51 -49.56 -28.27
N SER A 969 -34.14 -48.67 -29.22
CA SER A 969 -32.88 -48.38 -29.97
C SER A 969 -32.98 -47.02 -30.74
N VAL A 970 -31.92 -46.52 -31.41
CA VAL A 970 -31.88 -45.83 -32.75
C VAL A 970 -30.57 -45.04 -32.98
N THR A 971 -30.08 -45.01 -34.24
CA THR A 971 -28.91 -44.27 -34.81
C THR A 971 -29.29 -43.80 -36.25
N PRO A 972 -28.53 -43.03 -37.10
CA PRO A 972 -27.08 -43.21 -37.44
C PRO A 972 -26.25 -42.02 -38.03
N ARG A 973 -24.98 -42.30 -38.39
CA ARG A 973 -24.04 -41.57 -39.31
C ARG A 973 -23.47 -40.20 -38.85
N SER A 974 -22.25 -39.76 -39.18
CA SER A 974 -20.96 -40.32 -39.71
C SER A 974 -19.87 -39.18 -39.72
N ARG A 975 -18.61 -39.21 -40.20
CA ARG A 975 -17.78 -40.14 -41.02
C ARG A 975 -16.26 -39.75 -40.97
N CYS A 976 -15.32 -40.72 -40.89
CA CYS A 976 -13.86 -40.60 -41.25
C CYS A 976 -12.96 -39.64 -40.39
N THR A 977 -11.61 -39.76 -40.32
CA THR A 977 -10.63 -40.65 -41.01
C THR A 977 -9.46 -41.07 -40.09
N ILE A 978 -8.58 -41.96 -40.56
CA ILE A 978 -7.43 -42.61 -39.84
C ILE A 978 -6.10 -41.84 -40.10
N PRO A 979 -5.00 -42.11 -39.36
CA PRO A 979 -4.02 -43.10 -39.85
C PRO A 979 -3.43 -44.05 -38.78
N PHE A 980 -2.87 -45.17 -39.25
CA PHE A 980 -2.12 -46.17 -38.46
C PHE A 980 -1.11 -46.84 -39.40
N LEU A 981 0.18 -46.95 -39.03
CA LEU A 981 1.17 -47.82 -39.71
C LEU A 981 2.37 -48.11 -38.75
N PRO A 982 2.92 -49.33 -38.67
CA PRO A 982 3.91 -49.68 -37.64
C PRO A 982 5.26 -50.27 -38.17
N SER A 983 6.16 -50.57 -37.22
CA SER A 983 7.21 -51.62 -37.27
C SER A 983 8.52 -51.27 -38.06
N PRO A 984 9.60 -52.08 -37.99
CA PRO A 984 10.65 -51.88 -36.96
C PRO A 984 12.10 -52.01 -37.51
N PHE A 985 13.07 -52.21 -36.58
CA PHE A 985 14.54 -52.19 -36.77
C PHE A 985 15.12 -50.78 -36.99
N VAL A 986 16.30 -50.42 -36.47
CA VAL A 986 17.31 -51.22 -35.72
C VAL A 986 17.26 -50.91 -34.22
#